data_AF-A0AA88WD16-F1
#
_entry.id   AF-A0AA88WD16-F1
#
_cell.length_a   1.000
_cell.length_b   1.000
_cell.length_c   1.000
_cell.angle_alpha   90.00
_cell.angle_beta   90.00
_cell.angle_gamma   90.00
#
_symmetry.space_group_name_H-M   'P 1'
#
loop_
_entity.id
_entity.type
_entity.pdbx_description
1 polymer ?
#
loop_
_entity_poly.entity_id
_entity_poly.type
_entity_poly.pdbx_seq_one_letter_code
_entity_poly.pdbx_strand_id
1 'polypeptide(L)'
;KPSQSFVQILWKATGARPYLGRVGPDDVGHIDMAYRVVADHIRTLSFAIADGSCPGNEGREYVLRRILRRAVRYGTEVLKAQEGFFNGLVRVVVEVMGDVFPELKDHEVHIRDIITAEEASFGKTLLNGIERFKRAAQDVEGKIFSGQASISGFVSSDYADLQLPTRLNSDYPIFFFLSRILQDAFLLWDTYGFPLDLTQVTVELIILLPTVFSYSSSTHEILHQLMAEEIHLVVDVEGFNSAMDEARERSRSAQNKQAGGTIAMDADATSTLHKRGVKTTIDTFKFTWFQDHKTEIKAIYTGSEFLESVVGGAEVGIVLESTSFYAEQGGQIFDTGLLEGPSGSFQVCNVQLYGGFVVHIGYFTGESGRFSVCDKVICKVDYDRRKLIAPNHTCTHMLNFALREVLGNHVDQKGSIVLPEKLRFDFSHGKPVKPDELRKIESIVNKQIKDELGVFAKEVTLTDAKRVNGLRAVFGEVYPDPVRVVAIGQKVEDLLADPENEAWLSISAELCGGTHISNTREAEAFALVSEEGIAKGIRRVTAVTTGVAIKAAELAFDLEQEVNEASKTDGSLLEQKVTSLNGRVESASISTAKKADLKAKLSVLQNQVIKAKKKIAEENIQRAVKVATEMAEVASSDGKAFCVSHVSVGSDTAAIREAVVKVMEQKGMAVMVFSKDETANKTLVCAGVPEKGDKSKQLKVLDWLKAALEPLKGKGGGGKGGLAQGQGTDISHLEDAMDVANSFAAMKLW
;
A
#
# COMPACT_ATOMS: atom_id res chain seq x y z
N LYS A 1 36.29 12.90 -22.02
CA LYS A 1 35.63 13.00 -23.36
C LYS A 1 35.02 11.64 -23.67
N PRO A 2 33.85 11.54 -24.33
CA PRO A 2 33.31 10.26 -24.79
C PRO A 2 34.27 9.58 -25.78
N SER A 3 34.24 8.24 -25.86
CA SER A 3 35.06 7.50 -26.84
C SER A 3 34.54 7.71 -28.27
N GLN A 4 35.39 7.46 -29.27
CA GLN A 4 34.97 7.53 -30.68
C GLN A 4 33.88 6.49 -31.01
N SER A 5 33.90 5.30 -30.39
CA SER A 5 32.82 4.32 -30.51
C SER A 5 31.48 4.86 -29.99
N PHE A 6 31.48 5.51 -28.82
CA PHE A 6 30.28 6.12 -28.26
C PHE A 6 29.68 7.20 -29.17
N VAL A 7 30.52 8.10 -29.67
CA VAL A 7 30.10 9.17 -30.59
C VAL A 7 29.53 8.61 -31.89
N GLN A 8 30.18 7.59 -32.48
CA GLN A 8 29.72 7.00 -33.74
C GLN A 8 28.40 6.23 -33.59
N ILE A 9 28.19 5.55 -32.46
CA ILE A 9 26.96 4.78 -32.22
C ILE A 9 25.80 5.72 -31.86
N LEU A 10 26.02 6.73 -31.02
CA LEU A 10 25.04 7.80 -30.79
C LEU A 10 24.69 8.52 -32.09
N TRP A 11 25.66 8.87 -32.94
CA TRP A 11 25.39 9.49 -34.24
C TRP A 11 24.48 8.61 -35.11
N LYS A 12 24.79 7.32 -35.25
CA LYS A 12 23.96 6.35 -36.01
C LYS A 12 22.56 6.15 -35.43
N ALA A 13 22.41 6.18 -34.10
CA ALA A 13 21.14 5.95 -33.41
C ALA A 13 20.21 7.17 -33.36
N THR A 14 20.73 8.37 -33.65
CA THR A 14 20.00 9.64 -33.44
C THR A 14 19.91 10.52 -34.69
N GLY A 15 20.87 10.43 -35.62
CA GLY A 15 20.93 11.31 -36.79
C GLY A 15 21.34 12.75 -36.48
N ALA A 16 21.64 13.08 -35.21
CA ALA A 16 22.16 14.39 -34.81
C ALA A 16 23.49 14.73 -35.51
N ARG A 17 23.92 16.00 -35.48
CA ARG A 17 25.27 16.35 -35.98
C ARG A 17 26.36 15.58 -35.20
N PRO A 18 27.52 15.28 -35.80
CA PRO A 18 28.65 14.71 -35.07
C PRO A 18 29.07 15.59 -33.88
N TYR A 19 29.66 14.93 -32.88
CA TYR A 19 30.23 15.57 -31.70
C TYR A 19 31.44 16.45 -32.07
N LEU A 20 31.39 17.74 -31.74
CA LEU A 20 32.45 18.71 -32.05
C LEU A 20 33.32 19.08 -30.82
N GLY A 21 32.92 18.66 -29.62
CA GLY A 21 33.62 18.91 -28.37
C GLY A 21 33.40 20.30 -27.76
N ARG A 22 32.42 21.06 -28.25
CA ARG A 22 32.09 22.42 -27.79
C ARG A 22 31.43 22.44 -26.41
N VAL A 23 31.51 23.56 -25.71
CA VAL A 23 31.01 23.75 -24.34
C VAL A 23 30.41 25.15 -24.18
N GLY A 24 29.48 25.33 -23.24
CA GLY A 24 28.87 26.62 -22.98
C GLY A 24 28.23 27.25 -24.23
N PRO A 25 28.33 28.57 -24.44
CA PRO A 25 27.73 29.27 -25.58
C PRO A 25 28.13 28.76 -26.98
N ASP A 26 29.28 28.10 -27.12
CA ASP A 26 29.75 27.59 -28.42
C ASP A 26 28.97 26.34 -28.90
N ASP A 27 28.36 25.59 -27.97
CA ASP A 27 27.57 24.39 -28.24
C ASP A 27 26.12 24.74 -28.58
N VAL A 28 25.94 25.47 -29.68
CA VAL A 28 24.61 25.88 -30.17
C VAL A 28 23.68 24.66 -30.29
N GLY A 29 22.55 24.73 -29.58
CA GLY A 29 21.58 23.64 -29.46
C GLY A 29 21.90 22.57 -28.41
N HIS A 30 22.95 22.75 -27.60
CA HIS A 30 23.39 21.86 -26.50
C HIS A 30 23.64 20.40 -26.94
N ILE A 31 24.01 20.20 -28.21
CA ILE A 31 24.14 18.86 -28.80
C ILE A 31 25.36 18.14 -28.23
N ASP A 32 26.54 18.78 -28.14
CA ASP A 32 27.72 18.15 -27.54
C ASP A 32 27.52 17.91 -26.03
N MET A 33 26.71 18.74 -25.37
CA MET A 33 26.27 18.55 -23.99
C MET A 33 25.40 17.30 -23.86
N ALA A 34 24.41 17.10 -24.74
CA ALA A 34 23.60 15.89 -24.76
C ALA A 34 24.43 14.63 -25.02
N TYR A 35 25.38 14.66 -25.97
CA TYR A 35 26.35 13.55 -26.17
C TYR A 35 27.16 13.24 -24.89
N ARG A 36 27.57 14.26 -24.11
CA ARG A 36 28.28 14.07 -22.84
C ARG A 36 27.37 13.46 -21.76
N VAL A 37 26.19 14.04 -21.54
CA VAL A 37 25.20 13.62 -20.53
C VAL A 37 24.80 12.17 -20.77
N VAL A 38 24.42 11.82 -21.99
CA VAL A 38 23.99 10.46 -22.36
C VAL A 38 25.11 9.44 -22.15
N ALA A 39 26.34 9.74 -22.59
CA ALA A 39 27.48 8.82 -22.49
C ALA A 39 27.99 8.64 -21.05
N ASP A 40 27.89 9.66 -20.21
CA ASP A 40 28.25 9.55 -18.80
C ASP A 40 27.19 8.78 -17.98
N HIS A 41 25.91 9.09 -18.19
CA HIS A 41 24.83 8.52 -17.41
C HIS A 41 24.60 7.03 -17.72
N ILE A 42 24.72 6.59 -18.97
CA ILE A 42 24.65 5.16 -19.30
C ILE A 42 25.78 4.36 -18.66
N ARG A 43 26.99 4.92 -18.63
CA ARG A 43 28.16 4.33 -17.95
C ARG A 43 27.87 4.20 -16.45
N THR A 44 27.46 5.29 -15.80
CA THR A 44 27.10 5.34 -14.38
C THR A 44 26.01 4.32 -14.02
N LEU A 45 24.99 4.16 -14.86
CA LEU A 45 23.92 3.16 -14.65
C LEU A 45 24.38 1.74 -14.90
N SER A 46 25.24 1.50 -15.91
CA SER A 46 25.74 0.15 -16.19
C SER A 46 26.56 -0.40 -15.03
N PHE A 47 27.43 0.43 -14.43
CA PHE A 47 28.13 0.09 -13.19
C PHE A 47 27.17 -0.09 -12.02
N ALA A 48 26.32 0.90 -11.73
CA ALA A 48 25.43 0.82 -10.56
C ALA A 48 24.48 -0.39 -10.59
N ILE A 49 24.06 -0.84 -11.78
CA ILE A 49 23.20 -2.03 -11.94
C ILE A 49 24.03 -3.33 -11.91
N ALA A 50 25.28 -3.33 -12.38
CA ALA A 50 26.21 -4.45 -12.15
C ALA A 50 26.49 -4.64 -10.64
N ASP A 51 26.63 -3.53 -9.89
CA ASP A 51 26.71 -3.47 -8.43
C ASP A 51 25.35 -3.75 -7.73
N GLY A 52 24.35 -4.28 -8.45
CA GLY A 52 23.03 -4.70 -7.96
C GLY A 52 22.03 -3.56 -7.67
N SER A 53 22.40 -2.29 -7.83
CA SER A 53 21.51 -1.16 -7.53
C SER A 53 20.61 -0.79 -8.71
N CYS A 54 19.29 -0.92 -8.52
CA CYS A 54 18.28 -0.69 -9.55
C CYS A 54 17.67 0.73 -9.50
N PRO A 55 17.13 1.26 -10.62
CA PRO A 55 16.23 2.41 -10.63
C PRO A 55 14.90 2.14 -9.89
N GLY A 56 14.52 3.01 -8.94
CA GLY A 56 13.39 2.78 -8.04
C GLY A 56 12.69 4.05 -7.56
N ASN A 57 11.80 3.92 -6.57
CA ASN A 57 10.96 5.02 -6.08
C ASN A 57 11.65 5.91 -5.04
N GLU A 58 12.56 5.35 -4.25
CA GLU A 58 13.04 5.97 -3.00
C GLU A 58 14.57 5.86 -2.85
N GLY A 59 15.15 6.66 -1.94
CA GLY A 59 16.56 6.58 -1.56
C GLY A 59 17.55 6.60 -2.72
N ARG A 60 18.54 5.69 -2.70
CA ARG A 60 19.56 5.58 -3.77
C ARG A 60 18.96 5.11 -5.10
N GLU A 61 17.92 4.28 -5.06
CA GLU A 61 17.25 3.76 -6.27
C GLU A 61 16.57 4.90 -7.06
N TYR A 62 16.01 5.90 -6.36
CA TYR A 62 15.44 7.12 -6.96
C TYR A 62 16.48 7.97 -7.70
N VAL A 63 17.71 8.06 -7.19
CA VAL A 63 18.82 8.80 -7.85
C VAL A 63 19.16 8.15 -9.19
N LEU A 64 19.27 6.82 -9.24
CA LEU A 64 19.51 6.08 -10.48
C LEU A 64 18.36 6.27 -11.48
N ARG A 65 17.11 6.25 -11.03
CA ARG A 65 15.95 6.61 -11.87
C ARG A 65 16.07 8.02 -12.45
N ARG A 66 16.48 9.03 -11.66
CA ARG A 66 16.67 10.41 -12.15
C ARG A 66 17.76 10.50 -13.22
N ILE A 67 18.88 9.81 -13.03
CA ILE A 67 20.00 9.75 -13.98
C ILE A 67 19.54 9.14 -15.31
N LEU A 68 18.81 8.01 -15.27
CA LEU A 68 18.24 7.35 -16.45
C LEU A 68 17.28 8.28 -17.20
N ARG A 69 16.32 8.87 -16.49
CA ARG A 69 15.31 9.75 -17.10
C ARG A 69 15.93 11.03 -17.68
N ARG A 70 16.95 11.63 -17.05
CA ARG A 70 17.72 12.75 -17.64
C ARG A 70 18.36 12.30 -18.96
N ALA A 71 19.07 11.17 -18.96
CA ALA A 71 19.79 10.71 -20.15
C ALA A 71 18.86 10.37 -21.33
N VAL A 72 17.78 9.61 -21.07
CA VAL A 72 16.76 9.29 -22.08
C VAL A 72 16.14 10.56 -22.66
N ARG A 73 15.80 11.54 -21.81
CA ARG A 73 15.23 12.81 -22.26
C ARG A 73 16.21 13.61 -23.14
N TYR A 74 17.48 13.76 -22.75
CA TYR A 74 18.48 14.45 -23.56
C TYR A 74 18.69 13.76 -24.93
N GLY A 75 18.63 12.44 -24.99
CA GLY A 75 18.62 11.70 -26.26
C GLY A 75 17.41 12.04 -27.13
N THR A 76 16.20 11.91 -26.61
CA THR A 76 14.96 12.12 -27.38
C THR A 76 14.72 13.59 -27.76
N GLU A 77 14.96 14.53 -26.84
CA GLU A 77 14.67 15.96 -27.06
C GLU A 77 15.77 16.69 -27.82
N VAL A 78 17.04 16.47 -27.48
CA VAL A 78 18.16 17.21 -28.08
C VAL A 78 18.77 16.47 -29.26
N LEU A 79 19.03 15.16 -29.11
CA LEU A 79 19.62 14.35 -30.19
C LEU A 79 18.58 13.79 -31.19
N LYS A 80 17.29 13.80 -30.85
CA LYS A 80 16.18 13.18 -31.63
C LYS A 80 16.25 11.65 -31.74
N ALA A 81 16.78 11.02 -30.69
CA ALA A 81 16.81 9.57 -30.54
C ALA A 81 15.42 8.91 -30.61
N GLN A 82 15.38 7.65 -31.05
CA GLN A 82 14.18 6.80 -31.01
C GLN A 82 14.08 6.05 -29.67
N GLU A 83 12.88 5.54 -29.33
CA GLU A 83 12.67 4.73 -28.11
C GLU A 83 13.57 3.49 -28.08
N GLY A 84 14.15 3.17 -26.92
CA GLY A 84 15.06 2.03 -26.74
C GLY A 84 16.51 2.28 -27.18
N PHE A 85 16.85 3.51 -27.61
CA PHE A 85 18.24 3.84 -27.95
C PHE A 85 19.18 3.67 -26.76
N PHE A 86 18.70 3.89 -25.53
CA PHE A 86 19.55 4.00 -24.34
C PHE A 86 20.00 2.61 -23.85
N ASN A 87 19.11 1.61 -23.82
CA ASN A 87 19.48 0.19 -23.75
C ASN A 87 20.54 -0.19 -24.80
N GLY A 88 20.39 0.29 -26.05
CA GLY A 88 21.35 0.05 -27.13
C GLY A 88 22.80 0.47 -26.82
N LEU A 89 23.00 1.39 -25.89
CA LEU A 89 24.31 1.91 -25.49
C LEU A 89 25.02 1.07 -24.42
N VAL A 90 24.31 0.21 -23.66
CA VAL A 90 24.91 -0.66 -22.63
C VAL A 90 26.04 -1.50 -23.22
N ARG A 91 25.76 -2.14 -24.36
CA ARG A 91 26.75 -2.94 -25.11
C ARG A 91 28.02 -2.16 -25.44
N VAL A 92 27.93 -0.85 -25.68
CA VAL A 92 29.09 0.01 -25.96
C VAL A 92 29.92 0.27 -24.71
N VAL A 93 29.29 0.30 -23.52
CA VAL A 93 30.01 0.34 -22.24
C VAL A 93 30.72 -1.01 -22.01
N VAL A 94 30.05 -2.14 -22.28
CA VAL A 94 30.63 -3.48 -22.17
C VAL A 94 31.80 -3.68 -23.14
N GLU A 95 31.66 -3.29 -24.41
CA GLU A 95 32.72 -3.37 -25.43
C GLU A 95 33.92 -2.44 -25.17
N VAL A 96 33.75 -1.39 -24.36
CA VAL A 96 34.83 -0.41 -24.03
C VAL A 96 35.45 -0.65 -22.66
N MET A 97 34.73 -1.24 -21.72
CA MET A 97 35.14 -1.34 -20.30
C MET A 97 35.13 -2.77 -19.74
N GLY A 98 34.40 -3.71 -20.35
CA GLY A 98 34.24 -5.07 -19.85
C GLY A 98 35.50 -5.96 -19.88
N ASP A 99 36.59 -5.50 -20.50
CA ASP A 99 37.92 -6.15 -20.39
C ASP A 99 38.65 -5.81 -19.09
N VAL A 100 38.25 -4.71 -18.43
CA VAL A 100 38.79 -4.26 -17.12
C VAL A 100 37.79 -4.57 -15.99
N PHE A 101 36.50 -4.62 -16.32
CA PHE A 101 35.37 -4.79 -15.41
C PHE A 101 34.48 -5.96 -15.87
N PRO A 102 34.86 -7.23 -15.61
CA PRO A 102 34.15 -8.42 -16.09
C PRO A 102 32.66 -8.46 -15.71
N GLU A 103 32.30 -7.91 -14.56
CA GLU A 103 30.93 -7.81 -14.06
C GLU A 103 29.97 -7.12 -15.04
N LEU A 104 30.47 -6.22 -15.89
CA LEU A 104 29.68 -5.59 -16.96
C LEU A 104 29.30 -6.58 -18.08
N LYS A 105 30.13 -7.60 -18.35
CA LYS A 105 29.83 -8.67 -19.31
C LYS A 105 28.87 -9.67 -18.68
N ASP A 106 29.19 -10.13 -17.47
CA ASP A 106 28.43 -11.14 -16.74
C ASP A 106 26.99 -10.67 -16.43
N HIS A 107 26.78 -9.35 -16.34
CA HIS A 107 25.48 -8.74 -16.09
C HIS A 107 24.91 -7.94 -17.28
N GLU A 108 25.48 -8.00 -18.51
CA GLU A 108 24.98 -7.20 -19.65
C GLU A 108 23.46 -7.35 -19.84
N VAL A 109 22.96 -8.59 -19.88
CA VAL A 109 21.53 -8.88 -20.09
C VAL A 109 20.66 -8.25 -19.00
N HIS A 110 21.09 -8.33 -17.73
CA HIS A 110 20.36 -7.79 -16.59
C HIS A 110 20.31 -6.25 -16.61
N ILE A 111 21.45 -5.60 -16.88
CA ILE A 111 21.56 -4.15 -17.04
C ILE A 111 20.61 -3.65 -18.14
N ARG A 112 20.59 -4.36 -19.27
CA ARG A 112 19.75 -4.04 -20.43
C ARG A 112 18.26 -4.19 -20.16
N ASP A 113 17.85 -5.27 -19.51
CA ASP A 113 16.44 -5.52 -19.17
C ASP A 113 15.91 -4.45 -18.20
N ILE A 114 16.70 -4.08 -17.18
CA ILE A 114 16.35 -3.01 -16.23
C ILE A 114 16.20 -1.66 -16.94
N ILE A 115 17.16 -1.29 -17.79
CA ILE A 115 17.12 -0.02 -18.52
C ILE A 115 15.92 -0.01 -19.49
N THR A 116 15.65 -1.10 -20.19
CA THR A 116 14.48 -1.23 -21.09
C THR A 116 13.17 -1.09 -20.32
N ALA A 117 13.06 -1.71 -19.14
CA ALA A 117 11.85 -1.67 -18.33
C ALA A 117 11.54 -0.26 -17.79
N GLU A 118 12.57 0.52 -17.42
CA GLU A 118 12.38 1.91 -16.98
C GLU A 118 12.27 2.89 -18.15
N GLU A 119 12.94 2.68 -19.31
CA GLU A 119 12.67 3.42 -20.55
C GLU A 119 11.18 3.33 -20.93
N ALA A 120 10.66 2.10 -21.05
CA ALA A 120 9.26 1.85 -21.42
C ALA A 120 8.26 2.27 -20.32
N SER A 121 8.69 2.36 -19.06
CA SER A 121 7.89 2.94 -17.98
C SER A 121 7.87 4.48 -18.07
N PHE A 122 9.01 5.10 -18.33
CA PHE A 122 9.14 6.55 -18.44
C PHE A 122 8.43 7.11 -19.67
N GLY A 123 8.53 6.46 -20.84
CA GLY A 123 7.81 6.90 -22.05
C GLY A 123 6.30 6.99 -21.84
N LYS A 124 5.69 5.96 -21.19
CA LYS A 124 4.27 5.96 -20.83
C LYS A 124 3.90 7.05 -19.83
N THR A 125 4.73 7.24 -18.79
CA THR A 125 4.56 8.31 -17.80
C THR A 125 4.65 9.69 -18.43
N LEU A 126 5.63 9.94 -19.30
CA LEU A 126 5.86 11.20 -19.98
C LEU A 126 4.73 11.55 -20.95
N LEU A 127 4.24 10.59 -21.74
CA LEU A 127 3.08 10.78 -22.62
C LEU A 127 1.82 11.17 -21.83
N ASN A 128 1.52 10.45 -20.75
CA ASN A 128 0.40 10.75 -19.86
C ASN A 128 0.53 12.14 -19.20
N GLY A 129 1.75 12.52 -18.81
CA GLY A 129 2.06 13.85 -18.25
C GLY A 129 1.85 14.97 -19.27
N ILE A 130 2.37 14.80 -20.49
CA ILE A 130 2.22 15.76 -21.60
C ILE A 130 0.75 15.90 -22.01
N GLU A 131 -0.03 14.82 -22.03
CA GLU A 131 -1.45 14.90 -22.36
C GLU A 131 -2.25 15.64 -21.27
N ARG A 132 -1.99 15.34 -19.99
CA ARG A 132 -2.61 16.05 -18.86
C ARG A 132 -2.24 17.53 -18.84
N PHE A 133 -0.97 17.86 -19.08
CA PHE A 133 -0.48 19.25 -19.20
C PHE A 133 -1.15 19.98 -20.38
N LYS A 134 -1.29 19.32 -21.54
CA LYS A 134 -2.00 19.90 -22.70
C LYS A 134 -3.46 20.20 -22.42
N ARG A 135 -4.19 19.33 -21.71
CA ARG A 135 -5.58 19.60 -21.29
C ARG A 135 -5.64 20.79 -20.33
N ALA A 136 -4.81 20.80 -19.29
CA ALA A 136 -4.70 21.91 -18.34
C ALA A 136 -4.28 23.26 -18.98
N ALA A 137 -3.58 23.22 -20.12
CA ALA A 137 -3.23 24.39 -20.92
C ALA A 137 -4.28 24.76 -21.99
N GLN A 138 -5.25 23.88 -22.28
CA GLN A 138 -6.37 24.13 -23.20
C GLN A 138 -7.58 24.74 -22.49
N ASP A 139 -7.77 24.46 -21.19
CA ASP A 139 -8.83 25.02 -20.35
C ASP A 139 -8.60 26.50 -19.94
N VAL A 140 -7.73 27.24 -20.65
CA VAL A 140 -7.28 28.60 -20.29
C VAL A 140 -7.40 29.59 -21.46
N GLU A 141 -8.48 30.37 -21.48
CA GLU A 141 -8.57 31.57 -22.34
C GLU A 141 -7.99 32.81 -21.63
N GLY A 142 -6.80 33.26 -22.06
CA GLY A 142 -6.24 34.56 -21.69
C GLY A 142 -4.91 34.53 -20.93
N LYS A 143 -4.25 35.70 -20.85
CA LYS A 143 -2.85 35.85 -20.38
C LYS A 143 -2.66 35.91 -18.85
N ILE A 144 -3.58 35.44 -18.04
CA ILE A 144 -3.44 35.45 -16.56
C ILE A 144 -3.88 34.10 -15.98
N PHE A 145 -2.96 33.44 -15.26
CA PHE A 145 -3.20 32.18 -14.58
C PHE A 145 -3.60 32.46 -13.12
N SER A 146 -4.83 32.11 -12.71
CA SER A 146 -5.31 32.27 -11.33
C SER A 146 -5.45 30.92 -10.64
N GLY A 147 -4.69 30.72 -9.56
CA GLY A 147 -4.45 29.40 -8.92
C GLY A 147 -5.60 28.85 -8.07
N GLN A 148 -6.85 28.93 -8.55
CA GLN A 148 -8.05 28.53 -7.81
C GLN A 148 -9.01 27.60 -8.59
N ALA A 149 -8.70 27.28 -9.85
CA ALA A 149 -9.55 26.46 -10.73
C ALA A 149 -9.14 24.97 -10.85
N SER A 150 -8.01 24.54 -10.27
CA SER A 150 -7.45 23.18 -10.44
C SER A 150 -7.77 22.19 -9.32
N ILE A 151 -8.25 22.64 -8.16
CA ILE A 151 -8.33 21.82 -6.93
C ILE A 151 -9.62 20.98 -6.86
N SER A 152 -10.71 21.40 -7.51
CA SER A 152 -12.03 20.74 -7.42
C SER A 152 -12.14 19.36 -8.06
N GLY A 153 -11.09 18.89 -8.75
CA GLY A 153 -10.99 17.52 -9.30
C GLY A 153 -9.95 16.62 -8.63
N PHE A 154 -9.22 17.09 -7.61
CA PHE A 154 -7.98 16.45 -7.13
C PHE A 154 -7.92 16.26 -5.60
N VAL A 155 -9.01 15.75 -5.00
CA VAL A 155 -9.01 15.28 -3.59
C VAL A 155 -9.72 13.92 -3.49
N SER A 156 -8.96 12.86 -3.18
CA SER A 156 -9.52 11.71 -2.45
C SER A 156 -9.62 12.11 -0.98
N SER A 157 -10.60 11.57 -0.25
CA SER A 157 -11.19 12.14 0.99
C SER A 157 -10.25 12.43 2.18
N ASP A 158 -8.99 12.03 2.13
CA ASP A 158 -8.24 11.65 3.34
C ASP A 158 -7.24 12.72 3.83
N TYR A 159 -7.27 13.93 3.24
CA TYR A 159 -6.41 15.08 3.60
C TYR A 159 -7.20 16.40 3.73
N ALA A 160 -8.36 16.37 4.40
CA ALA A 160 -9.19 17.57 4.60
C ALA A 160 -8.69 18.52 5.71
N ASP A 161 -8.06 17.99 6.77
CA ASP A 161 -7.85 18.71 8.04
C ASP A 161 -6.46 19.38 8.17
N LEU A 162 -6.09 20.22 7.21
CA LEU A 162 -4.96 21.15 7.36
C LEU A 162 -5.39 22.61 7.12
N GLN A 163 -6.03 23.20 8.12
CA GLN A 163 -6.35 24.64 8.12
C GLN A 163 -5.06 25.48 8.25
N LEU A 164 -4.56 25.99 7.12
CA LEU A 164 -3.50 26.99 7.10
C LEU A 164 -4.03 28.36 7.59
N PRO A 165 -3.28 29.10 8.43
CA PRO A 165 -3.80 30.29 9.11
C PRO A 165 -3.98 31.48 8.17
N THR A 166 -5.21 32.00 8.10
CA THR A 166 -5.53 33.21 7.33
C THR A 166 -5.10 34.49 8.05
N ARG A 167 -3.85 34.94 7.84
CA ARG A 167 -3.41 36.36 7.76
C ARG A 167 -1.89 36.49 7.79
N LEU A 168 -1.33 37.22 6.82
CA LEU A 168 -0.23 38.18 6.98
C LEU A 168 -0.14 39.08 5.73
N ASN A 169 0.71 40.11 5.76
CA ASN A 169 0.56 41.32 4.93
C ASN A 169 1.13 41.25 3.49
N SER A 170 0.88 42.32 2.73
CA SER A 170 0.69 42.30 1.27
C SER A 170 1.71 43.12 0.48
N ASP A 171 2.99 42.77 0.52
CA ASP A 171 4.06 43.59 -0.12
C ASP A 171 4.94 42.85 -1.17
N TYR A 172 4.88 41.52 -1.31
CA TYR A 172 5.73 40.77 -2.26
C TYR A 172 4.97 39.73 -3.12
N PRO A 173 4.19 40.17 -4.14
CA PRO A 173 3.41 39.27 -4.99
C PRO A 173 4.26 38.30 -5.84
N ILE A 174 5.50 38.67 -6.19
CA ILE A 174 6.39 37.83 -7.01
C ILE A 174 6.81 36.55 -6.25
N PHE A 175 7.12 36.66 -4.96
CA PHE A 175 7.52 35.52 -4.13
C PHE A 175 6.42 34.46 -4.00
N PHE A 176 5.16 34.92 -3.88
CA PHE A 176 3.98 34.05 -3.80
C PHE A 176 3.63 33.38 -5.14
N PHE A 177 4.10 33.94 -6.26
CA PHE A 177 3.92 33.40 -7.60
C PHE A 177 4.97 32.32 -7.90
N LEU A 178 6.26 32.60 -7.62
CA LEU A 178 7.33 31.61 -7.79
C LEU A 178 7.17 30.40 -6.86
N SER A 179 6.84 30.61 -5.57
CA SER A 179 6.71 29.50 -4.62
C SER A 179 5.65 28.48 -5.04
N ARG A 180 4.54 28.95 -5.61
CA ARG A 180 3.43 28.10 -6.05
C ARG A 180 3.69 27.43 -7.40
N ILE A 181 4.35 28.12 -8.34
CA ILE A 181 4.86 27.49 -9.56
C ILE A 181 5.87 26.38 -9.23
N LEU A 182 6.77 26.61 -8.28
CA LEU A 182 7.70 25.58 -7.80
C LEU A 182 6.95 24.41 -7.12
N GLN A 183 5.87 24.67 -6.38
CA GLN A 183 5.06 23.65 -5.72
C GLN A 183 4.26 22.79 -6.72
N ASP A 184 3.66 23.39 -7.74
CA ASP A 184 2.95 22.69 -8.82
C ASP A 184 3.95 21.94 -9.75
N ALA A 185 5.12 22.53 -10.01
CA ALA A 185 6.20 21.86 -10.74
C ALA A 185 6.79 20.68 -9.96
N PHE A 186 6.97 20.82 -8.64
CA PHE A 186 7.36 19.72 -7.76
C PHE A 186 6.32 18.60 -7.77
N LEU A 187 5.02 18.93 -7.69
CA LEU A 187 3.96 17.92 -7.73
C LEU A 187 3.90 17.19 -9.08
N LEU A 188 4.07 17.91 -10.20
CA LEU A 188 4.19 17.33 -11.54
C LEU A 188 5.43 16.43 -11.68
N TRP A 189 6.55 16.82 -11.09
CA TRP A 189 7.80 16.06 -11.11
C TRP A 189 7.79 14.82 -10.22
N ASP A 190 7.29 14.95 -9.00
CA ASP A 190 7.31 13.90 -7.98
C ASP A 190 6.19 12.86 -8.21
N THR A 191 4.94 13.32 -8.36
CA THR A 191 3.78 12.43 -8.58
C THR A 191 3.73 11.86 -9.99
N TYR A 192 4.17 12.64 -11.00
CA TYR A 192 3.99 12.29 -12.42
C TYR A 192 5.29 12.22 -13.23
N GLY A 193 6.47 12.34 -12.60
CA GLY A 193 7.76 12.18 -13.29
C GLY A 193 8.09 13.25 -14.33
N PHE A 194 7.36 14.37 -14.35
CA PHE A 194 7.50 15.44 -15.35
C PHE A 194 8.82 16.23 -15.13
N PRO A 195 9.70 16.41 -16.12
CA PRO A 195 11.02 16.99 -15.88
C PRO A 195 10.96 18.46 -15.38
N LEU A 196 11.63 18.76 -14.27
CA LEU A 196 11.68 20.11 -13.66
C LEU A 196 12.20 21.18 -14.62
N ASP A 197 13.10 20.81 -15.51
CA ASP A 197 13.70 21.65 -16.54
C ASP A 197 12.74 21.93 -17.71
N LEU A 198 11.73 21.08 -17.94
CA LEU A 198 10.63 21.39 -18.87
C LEU A 198 9.67 22.44 -18.28
N THR A 199 9.39 22.38 -16.98
CA THR A 199 8.66 23.42 -16.25
C THR A 199 9.47 24.70 -16.11
N GLN A 200 10.80 24.62 -16.06
CA GLN A 200 11.68 25.78 -16.02
C GLN A 200 11.69 26.54 -17.35
N VAL A 201 11.85 25.85 -18.48
CA VAL A 201 11.85 26.48 -19.82
C VAL A 201 10.51 27.16 -20.16
N THR A 202 9.37 26.63 -19.68
CA THR A 202 8.07 27.31 -19.85
C THR A 202 7.88 28.53 -18.94
N VAL A 203 8.65 28.63 -17.85
CA VAL A 203 8.67 29.79 -16.93
C VAL A 203 9.65 30.88 -17.41
N GLU A 204 10.81 30.50 -17.94
CA GLU A 204 11.80 31.44 -18.51
C GLU A 204 11.22 32.25 -19.68
N LEU A 205 10.36 31.62 -20.50
CA LEU A 205 9.61 32.25 -21.60
C LEU A 205 8.64 33.38 -21.17
N ILE A 206 8.38 33.52 -19.86
CA ILE A 206 7.48 34.53 -19.28
C ILE A 206 8.25 35.66 -18.58
N ILE A 207 9.52 35.45 -18.19
CA ILE A 207 10.22 36.29 -17.19
C ILE A 207 11.31 37.20 -17.80
N LEU A 208 11.63 37.09 -19.09
CA LEU A 208 12.75 37.81 -19.75
C LEU A 208 12.60 39.36 -19.85
N LEU A 209 12.85 40.07 -18.75
CA LEU A 209 13.46 41.42 -18.70
C LEU A 209 14.51 41.47 -17.55
N PRO A 210 15.65 42.18 -17.68
CA PRO A 210 16.94 41.82 -17.02
C PRO A 210 17.37 42.79 -15.85
N THR A 211 18.53 42.70 -15.15
CA THR A 211 19.88 42.15 -15.48
C THR A 211 20.79 41.94 -14.24
N VAL A 212 21.52 40.80 -14.13
CA VAL A 212 22.78 40.54 -13.35
C VAL A 212 22.80 40.88 -11.82
N PHE A 213 23.86 40.72 -10.98
CA PHE A 213 25.29 40.34 -11.15
C PHE A 213 25.91 39.72 -9.85
N SER A 214 26.70 38.63 -9.96
CA SER A 214 27.70 38.15 -8.95
C SER A 214 27.09 37.70 -7.58
N TYR A 215 27.76 37.20 -6.52
CA TYR A 215 29.03 36.51 -6.16
C TYR A 215 28.93 36.18 -4.64
N SER A 216 29.74 35.40 -3.90
CA SER A 216 30.74 34.31 -4.07
C SER A 216 31.35 34.06 -2.67
N SER A 217 31.79 32.92 -2.14
CA SER A 217 31.92 31.47 -2.49
C SER A 217 32.37 30.76 -1.17
N SER A 218 32.92 29.54 -1.00
CA SER A 218 33.51 28.52 -1.88
C SER A 218 33.60 27.14 -1.19
N THR A 219 33.79 26.08 -1.98
CA THR A 219 34.29 24.73 -1.65
C THR A 219 33.41 23.75 -0.84
N HIS A 220 32.20 23.49 -1.36
CA HIS A 220 31.61 22.12 -1.38
C HIS A 220 30.78 21.88 -2.68
N GLU A 221 30.93 22.72 -3.70
CA GLU A 221 29.83 23.08 -4.60
C GLU A 221 29.64 22.17 -5.83
N ILE A 222 30.65 21.37 -6.21
CA ILE A 222 30.93 20.94 -7.59
C ILE A 222 29.72 20.38 -8.37
N LEU A 223 28.87 19.54 -7.76
CA LEU A 223 27.74 18.91 -8.49
C LEU A 223 26.53 19.84 -8.68
N HIS A 224 26.25 20.73 -7.73
CA HIS A 224 25.18 21.72 -7.84
C HIS A 224 25.63 22.95 -8.65
N GLN A 225 26.90 23.34 -8.50
CA GLN A 225 27.54 24.41 -9.27
C GLN A 225 27.34 24.20 -10.78
N LEU A 226 27.63 22.98 -11.27
CA LEU A 226 27.46 22.62 -12.69
C LEU A 226 26.01 22.78 -13.19
N MET A 227 25.00 22.65 -12.33
CA MET A 227 23.59 22.82 -12.71
C MET A 227 23.10 24.27 -12.62
N ALA A 228 23.78 25.13 -11.85
CA ALA A 228 23.51 26.58 -11.80
C ALA A 228 24.26 27.35 -12.89
N GLU A 229 25.49 26.92 -13.20
CA GLU A 229 26.29 27.46 -14.32
C GLU A 229 25.66 27.14 -15.69
N GLU A 230 24.91 26.03 -15.81
CA GLU A 230 24.08 25.68 -16.99
C GLU A 230 23.02 26.75 -17.34
N ILE A 231 22.69 27.70 -16.44
CA ILE A 231 21.64 28.75 -16.62
C ILE A 231 22.04 30.18 -16.17
N HIS A 232 23.33 30.46 -15.94
CA HIS A 232 23.86 31.79 -15.61
C HIS A 232 23.28 32.49 -14.34
N LEU A 233 22.92 31.73 -13.29
CA LEU A 233 22.49 32.29 -12.00
C LEU A 233 23.45 31.93 -10.86
N VAL A 234 23.60 32.86 -9.90
CA VAL A 234 24.35 32.64 -8.65
C VAL A 234 23.39 32.09 -7.60
N VAL A 235 23.80 31.01 -6.93
CA VAL A 235 23.02 30.40 -5.84
C VAL A 235 23.37 31.07 -4.52
N ASP A 236 22.35 31.49 -3.77
CA ASP A 236 22.48 31.81 -2.35
C ASP A 236 22.67 30.50 -1.56
N VAL A 237 23.94 30.11 -1.36
CA VAL A 237 24.31 28.89 -0.65
C VAL A 237 24.02 29.01 0.85
N GLU A 238 24.03 30.22 1.41
CA GLU A 238 23.82 30.44 2.85
C GLU A 238 22.33 30.40 3.19
N GLY A 239 21.49 31.08 2.41
CA GLY A 239 20.03 30.94 2.45
C GLY A 239 19.55 29.54 2.07
N PHE A 240 20.20 28.86 1.12
CA PHE A 240 19.89 27.45 0.82
C PHE A 240 20.25 26.53 1.98
N ASN A 241 21.42 26.66 2.59
CA ASN A 241 21.81 25.84 3.75
C ASN A 241 20.91 26.12 4.95
N SER A 242 20.57 27.39 5.23
CA SER A 242 19.60 27.75 6.26
C SER A 242 18.22 27.14 5.99
N ALA A 243 17.74 27.19 4.74
CA ALA A 243 16.47 26.55 4.36
C ALA A 243 16.54 25.00 4.39
N MET A 244 17.71 24.40 4.12
CA MET A 244 17.95 22.95 4.21
C MET A 244 18.10 22.47 5.64
N ASP A 245 18.70 23.23 6.54
CA ASP A 245 18.75 22.92 7.96
C ASP A 245 17.40 23.21 8.63
N GLU A 246 16.65 24.26 8.24
CA GLU A 246 15.22 24.37 8.58
C GLU A 246 14.41 23.19 8.00
N ALA A 247 14.73 22.68 6.80
CA ALA A 247 14.02 21.53 6.21
C ALA A 247 14.38 20.22 6.92
N ARG A 248 15.63 20.07 7.36
CA ARG A 248 16.07 19.00 8.27
C ARG A 248 15.44 19.14 9.63
N GLU A 249 15.27 20.33 10.18
CA GLU A 249 14.59 20.55 11.47
C GLU A 249 13.09 20.34 11.37
N ARG A 250 12.45 20.74 10.27
CA ARG A 250 11.08 20.34 9.93
C ARG A 250 10.96 18.83 9.76
N SER A 251 11.96 18.15 9.19
CA SER A 251 11.99 16.68 9.05
C SER A 251 12.26 15.97 10.38
N ARG A 252 13.19 16.45 11.20
CA ARG A 252 13.49 15.99 12.57
C ARG A 252 12.26 16.16 13.47
N SER A 253 11.62 17.32 13.43
CA SER A 253 10.40 17.58 14.22
C SER A 253 9.15 16.88 13.66
N ALA A 254 9.14 16.49 12.37
CA ALA A 254 8.15 15.54 11.82
C ALA A 254 8.42 14.11 12.29
N GLN A 255 9.66 13.63 12.24
CA GLN A 255 10.06 12.32 12.76
C GLN A 255 9.77 12.21 14.26
N ASN A 256 10.15 13.20 15.07
CA ASN A 256 9.85 13.21 16.51
C ASN A 256 8.34 13.30 16.80
N LYS A 257 7.52 13.83 15.88
CA LYS A 257 6.05 13.80 15.98
C LYS A 257 5.44 12.45 15.57
N GLN A 258 6.02 11.75 14.60
CA GLN A 258 5.58 10.38 14.22
C GLN A 258 6.12 9.30 15.18
N ALA A 259 7.27 9.52 15.80
CA ALA A 259 7.89 8.65 16.82
C ALA A 259 7.54 9.04 18.27
N GLY A 260 6.45 9.79 18.47
CA GLY A 260 5.83 9.97 19.79
C GLY A 260 6.68 10.70 20.84
N GLY A 261 7.52 11.66 20.46
CA GLY A 261 8.30 12.48 21.40
C GLY A 261 9.52 11.78 22.03
N THR A 262 9.84 10.56 21.61
CA THR A 262 10.96 9.73 22.11
C THR A 262 12.30 10.49 22.12
N ILE A 263 13.06 10.36 23.21
CA ILE A 263 14.43 10.89 23.34
C ILE A 263 15.36 10.30 22.27
N ALA A 264 15.97 11.18 21.47
CA ALA A 264 16.94 10.82 20.43
C ALA A 264 18.32 11.42 20.73
N MET A 265 19.39 10.68 20.43
CA MET A 265 20.76 11.20 20.50
C MET A 265 21.31 11.44 19.11
N ASP A 266 21.80 12.66 18.86
CA ASP A 266 22.42 13.04 17.59
C ASP A 266 23.95 12.81 17.57
N ALA A 267 24.58 13.27 16.50
CA ALA A 267 26.02 13.16 16.30
C ALA A 267 26.84 13.95 17.34
N ASP A 268 26.32 15.07 17.86
CA ASP A 268 27.03 15.90 18.84
C ASP A 268 26.86 15.37 20.26
N ALA A 269 25.70 14.82 20.60
CA ALA A 269 25.46 14.10 21.85
C ALA A 269 26.32 12.83 21.94
N THR A 270 26.37 12.02 20.87
CA THR A 270 27.23 10.82 20.80
C THR A 270 28.72 11.18 20.77
N SER A 271 29.11 12.23 20.04
CA SER A 271 30.48 12.80 20.10
C SER A 271 30.84 13.27 21.51
N THR A 272 29.89 13.84 22.25
CA THR A 272 30.08 14.31 23.63
C THR A 272 30.31 13.14 24.60
N LEU A 273 29.64 12.00 24.42
CA LEU A 273 29.94 10.78 25.19
C LEU A 273 31.38 10.31 24.96
N HIS A 274 31.82 10.23 23.70
CA HIS A 274 33.22 9.88 23.39
C HIS A 274 34.22 10.89 23.96
N LYS A 275 33.95 12.20 23.89
CA LYS A 275 34.79 13.27 24.49
C LYS A 275 34.85 13.17 26.03
N ARG A 276 33.78 12.69 26.68
CA ARG A 276 33.73 12.36 28.12
C ARG A 276 34.44 11.02 28.48
N GLY A 277 34.97 10.30 27.50
CA GLY A 277 35.63 9.01 27.69
C GLY A 277 34.67 7.82 27.87
N VAL A 278 33.37 8.00 27.61
CA VAL A 278 32.37 6.93 27.69
C VAL A 278 32.54 6.01 26.47
N LYS A 279 32.64 4.71 26.74
CA LYS A 279 32.73 3.65 25.71
C LYS A 279 31.34 3.27 25.22
N THR A 280 31.28 2.74 23.99
CA THR A 280 30.09 2.08 23.43
C THR A 280 29.59 0.96 24.35
N THR A 281 28.27 0.77 24.42
CA THR A 281 27.64 -0.19 25.33
C THR A 281 27.87 -1.62 24.89
N ILE A 282 28.24 -2.50 25.83
CA ILE A 282 28.40 -3.94 25.58
C ILE A 282 27.04 -4.64 25.70
N ASP A 283 26.38 -4.89 24.56
CA ASP A 283 25.00 -5.41 24.52
C ASP A 283 24.89 -6.93 24.28
N THR A 284 26.02 -7.64 24.22
CA THR A 284 26.08 -9.11 23.97
C THR A 284 25.25 -9.93 24.96
N PHE A 285 25.02 -9.42 26.17
CA PHE A 285 24.18 -10.05 27.19
C PHE A 285 22.70 -10.12 26.80
N LYS A 286 22.25 -9.39 25.76
CA LYS A 286 20.88 -9.48 25.23
C LYS A 286 20.51 -10.88 24.71
N PHE A 287 21.50 -11.71 24.38
CA PHE A 287 21.31 -13.10 23.96
C PHE A 287 21.16 -14.08 25.13
N THR A 288 21.43 -13.66 26.37
CA THR A 288 21.23 -14.48 27.59
C THR A 288 19.87 -14.16 28.20
N TRP A 289 18.97 -15.14 28.26
CA TRP A 289 17.60 -14.96 28.72
C TRP A 289 17.41 -15.37 30.19
N PHE A 290 16.37 -14.82 30.83
CA PHE A 290 15.94 -15.14 32.20
C PHE A 290 17.01 -14.95 33.28
N GLN A 291 18.01 -14.11 33.00
CA GLN A 291 19.09 -13.77 33.93
C GLN A 291 19.10 -12.27 34.23
N ASP A 292 19.22 -11.93 35.52
CA ASP A 292 19.50 -10.58 36.01
C ASP A 292 20.91 -10.16 35.59
N HIS A 293 21.05 -9.12 34.77
CA HIS A 293 22.34 -8.60 34.33
C HIS A 293 22.77 -7.37 35.15
N LYS A 294 23.98 -7.40 35.72
CA LYS A 294 24.48 -6.32 36.61
C LYS A 294 25.44 -5.42 35.84
N THR A 295 25.21 -4.11 35.93
CA THR A 295 25.90 -3.10 35.12
C THR A 295 25.97 -1.76 35.86
N GLU A 296 26.50 -0.73 35.21
CA GLU A 296 26.74 0.59 35.79
C GLU A 296 26.27 1.70 34.82
N ILE A 297 25.64 2.75 35.36
CA ILE A 297 25.22 3.93 34.60
C ILE A 297 26.45 4.75 34.19
N LYS A 298 26.59 5.04 32.91
CA LYS A 298 27.70 5.85 32.36
C LYS A 298 27.27 7.22 31.84
N ALA A 299 25.99 7.42 31.54
CA ALA A 299 25.41 8.75 31.31
C ALA A 299 23.90 8.74 31.51
N ILE A 300 23.34 9.90 31.85
CA ILE A 300 21.90 10.20 31.86
C ILE A 300 21.69 11.41 30.93
N TYR A 301 20.70 11.36 30.05
CA TYR A 301 20.47 12.35 28.98
C TYR A 301 18.99 12.73 28.87
N THR A 302 18.67 14.02 28.73
CA THR A 302 17.28 14.52 28.70
C THR A 302 16.65 14.59 27.31
N GLY A 303 17.42 14.31 26.26
CA GLY A 303 17.07 14.73 24.88
C GLY A 303 17.65 16.09 24.48
N SER A 304 18.33 16.79 25.40
CA SER A 304 19.08 18.02 25.12
C SER A 304 20.43 18.09 25.85
N GLU A 305 20.47 17.71 27.12
CA GLU A 305 21.63 17.83 28.00
C GLU A 305 21.92 16.55 28.80
N PHE A 306 23.14 16.44 29.33
CA PHE A 306 23.56 15.31 30.15
C PHE A 306 23.53 15.68 31.64
N LEU A 307 22.90 14.83 32.45
CA LEU A 307 22.75 15.02 33.90
C LEU A 307 23.66 14.06 34.67
N GLU A 308 24.14 14.52 35.83
CA GLU A 308 24.86 13.68 36.80
C GLU A 308 23.90 12.81 37.64
N SER A 309 22.63 13.22 37.78
CA SER A 309 21.58 12.42 38.42
C SER A 309 20.17 12.82 37.98
N VAL A 310 19.23 11.87 38.07
CA VAL A 310 17.79 12.05 37.87
C VAL A 310 17.02 11.75 39.16
N VAL A 311 15.96 12.53 39.39
CA VAL A 311 14.94 12.34 40.43
C VAL A 311 13.58 12.25 39.72
N GLY A 312 12.57 11.63 40.35
CA GLY A 312 11.37 11.13 39.69
C GLY A 312 10.54 12.13 38.87
N GLY A 313 9.82 11.58 37.87
CA GLY A 313 8.78 12.28 37.10
C GLY A 313 9.18 12.76 35.70
N ALA A 314 10.47 12.96 35.42
CA ALA A 314 10.95 13.26 34.07
C ALA A 314 11.30 11.99 33.29
N GLU A 315 11.05 11.98 31.97
CA GLU A 315 11.63 10.99 31.07
C GLU A 315 13.09 11.36 30.76
N VAL A 316 13.98 10.36 30.80
CA VAL A 316 15.40 10.49 30.43
C VAL A 316 15.87 9.23 29.69
N GLY A 317 16.92 9.36 28.90
CA GLY A 317 17.68 8.25 28.34
C GLY A 317 18.88 7.90 29.22
N ILE A 318 19.02 6.63 29.61
CA ILE A 318 20.14 6.12 30.41
C ILE A 318 21.08 5.28 29.53
N VAL A 319 22.36 5.62 29.51
CA VAL A 319 23.42 4.83 28.86
C VAL A 319 24.14 3.98 29.90
N LEU A 320 24.23 2.69 29.64
CA LEU A 320 24.85 1.69 30.51
C LEU A 320 26.19 1.21 29.92
N GLU A 321 27.09 0.72 30.79
CA GLU A 321 28.35 0.08 30.37
C GLU A 321 28.09 -1.18 29.53
N SER A 322 27.11 -1.96 29.97
CA SER A 322 26.64 -3.18 29.33
C SER A 322 25.15 -3.36 29.59
N THR A 323 24.44 -4.11 28.75
CA THR A 323 23.00 -4.32 28.91
C THR A 323 22.53 -5.68 28.40
N SER A 324 21.47 -6.21 29.02
CA SER A 324 20.70 -7.35 28.51
C SER A 324 19.46 -6.95 27.71
N PHE A 325 19.16 -5.66 27.57
CA PHE A 325 18.05 -5.17 26.74
C PHE A 325 18.41 -5.17 25.25
N TYR A 326 17.45 -5.50 24.39
CA TYR A 326 17.54 -5.31 22.94
C TYR A 326 17.11 -3.89 22.57
N ALA A 327 17.99 -3.15 21.90
CA ALA A 327 17.67 -1.88 21.25
C ALA A 327 16.98 -2.12 19.89
N GLU A 328 16.04 -1.27 19.50
CA GLU A 328 15.36 -1.38 18.21
C GLU A 328 16.34 -1.32 17.03
N GLN A 329 16.43 -2.42 16.27
CA GLN A 329 17.29 -2.57 15.09
C GLN A 329 16.88 -3.80 14.27
N GLY A 330 17.23 -3.81 12.98
CA GLY A 330 16.99 -4.97 12.08
C GLY A 330 15.51 -5.31 11.87
N GLY A 331 14.61 -4.35 12.10
CA GLY A 331 13.15 -4.55 12.08
C GLY A 331 12.56 -5.11 13.39
N GLN A 332 13.37 -5.59 14.33
CA GLN A 332 12.87 -5.99 15.64
C GLN A 332 12.70 -4.77 16.56
N ILE A 333 11.51 -4.63 17.15
CA ILE A 333 11.22 -3.61 18.16
C ILE A 333 12.02 -3.81 19.45
N PHE A 334 12.33 -2.71 20.13
CA PHE A 334 12.99 -2.67 21.43
C PHE A 334 12.32 -3.53 22.52
N ASP A 335 13.10 -3.92 23.53
CA ASP A 335 12.60 -4.45 24.81
C ASP A 335 12.05 -3.36 25.74
N THR A 336 11.20 -3.78 26.68
CA THR A 336 10.73 -3.00 27.83
C THR A 336 11.18 -3.69 29.12
N GLY A 337 11.09 -3.02 30.27
CA GLY A 337 11.46 -3.63 31.55
C GLY A 337 11.84 -2.62 32.62
N LEU A 338 12.73 -3.00 33.53
CA LEU A 338 13.13 -2.23 34.70
C LEU A 338 14.65 -2.21 34.85
N LEU A 339 15.20 -1.07 35.28
CA LEU A 339 16.51 -1.01 35.91
C LEU A 339 16.31 -0.86 37.42
N GLU A 340 16.74 -1.82 38.22
CA GLU A 340 16.73 -1.72 39.69
C GLU A 340 18.05 -1.15 40.19
N GLY A 341 18.00 -0.14 41.06
CA GLY A 341 19.18 0.53 41.63
C GLY A 341 19.09 0.71 43.14
N PRO A 342 20.11 1.32 43.78
CA PRO A 342 20.25 1.32 45.24
C PRO A 342 19.17 2.12 46.00
N SER A 343 18.42 2.98 45.31
CA SER A 343 17.44 3.90 45.91
C SER A 343 16.07 3.89 45.22
N GLY A 344 15.80 2.86 44.40
CA GLY A 344 14.54 2.74 43.67
C GLY A 344 14.71 2.03 42.34
N SER A 345 13.77 2.23 41.44
CA SER A 345 13.76 1.63 40.11
C SER A 345 13.50 2.66 39.01
N PHE A 346 13.90 2.33 37.79
CA PHE A 346 13.68 3.12 36.59
C PHE A 346 12.96 2.26 35.55
N GLN A 347 11.76 2.69 35.17
CA GLN A 347 10.92 2.00 34.18
C GLN A 347 11.47 2.27 32.78
N VAL A 348 11.85 1.21 32.07
CA VAL A 348 12.31 1.27 30.68
C VAL A 348 11.12 1.05 29.75
N CYS A 349 10.80 2.08 28.98
CA CYS A 349 9.66 2.13 28.05
C CYS A 349 10.09 1.96 26.59
N ASN A 350 11.32 2.34 26.25
CA ASN A 350 11.89 2.26 24.90
C ASN A 350 13.42 2.07 25.01
N VAL A 351 14.06 1.40 24.05
CA VAL A 351 15.52 1.20 24.01
C VAL A 351 16.04 1.40 22.59
N GLN A 352 16.95 2.36 22.39
CA GLN A 352 17.41 2.79 21.06
C GLN A 352 18.95 2.75 20.96
N LEU A 353 19.47 2.55 19.75
CA LEU A 353 20.92 2.46 19.47
C LEU A 353 21.38 3.70 18.68
N TYR A 354 22.27 4.50 19.28
CA TYR A 354 22.86 5.67 18.62
C TYR A 354 24.39 5.60 18.70
N GLY A 355 25.07 5.47 17.56
CA GLY A 355 26.55 5.49 17.50
C GLY A 355 27.27 4.40 18.31
N GLY A 356 26.61 3.28 18.60
CA GLY A 356 27.14 2.23 19.48
C GLY A 356 26.82 2.41 20.97
N PHE A 357 26.07 3.44 21.36
CA PHE A 357 25.52 3.60 22.71
C PHE A 357 24.07 3.11 22.75
N VAL A 358 23.75 2.24 23.71
CA VAL A 358 22.36 1.81 23.94
C VAL A 358 21.73 2.71 25.00
N VAL A 359 20.67 3.41 24.58
CA VAL A 359 19.94 4.38 25.39
C VAL A 359 18.62 3.77 25.86
N HIS A 360 18.47 3.63 27.17
CA HIS A 360 17.29 3.07 27.83
C HIS A 360 16.41 4.24 28.27
N ILE A 361 15.28 4.43 27.58
CA ILE A 361 14.42 5.60 27.69
C ILE A 361 13.22 5.27 28.58
N GLY A 362 12.92 6.18 29.50
CA GLY A 362 11.79 6.07 30.42
C GLY A 362 12.00 6.91 31.68
N TYR A 363 11.39 6.54 32.80
CA TYR A 363 11.27 7.41 33.98
C TYR A 363 11.59 6.71 35.30
N PHE A 364 12.13 7.47 36.26
CA PHE A 364 12.42 6.98 37.60
C PHE A 364 11.15 6.89 38.46
N THR A 365 10.94 5.73 39.09
CA THR A 365 9.71 5.33 39.80
C THR A 365 9.89 5.21 41.32
N GLY A 366 10.71 6.07 41.93
CA GLY A 366 10.90 6.14 43.38
C GLY A 366 10.47 7.48 43.99
N GLU A 367 9.71 7.45 45.09
CA GLU A 367 9.16 8.64 45.75
C GLU A 367 10.21 9.52 46.46
N SER A 368 11.36 8.95 46.83
CA SER A 368 12.41 9.63 47.61
C SER A 368 13.84 9.27 47.20
N GLY A 369 14.00 8.60 46.05
CA GLY A 369 15.29 8.16 45.52
C GLY A 369 15.87 9.05 44.42
N ARG A 370 17.08 8.70 43.98
CA ARG A 370 17.71 9.22 42.76
C ARG A 370 18.41 8.07 42.03
N PHE A 371 18.66 8.24 40.73
CA PHE A 371 19.67 7.48 39.97
C PHE A 371 20.77 8.46 39.53
N SER A 372 22.03 8.05 39.64
CA SER A 372 23.21 8.88 39.35
C SER A 372 24.15 8.19 38.37
N VAL A 373 25.01 8.96 37.70
CA VAL A 373 26.15 8.39 36.97
C VAL A 373 27.06 7.63 37.95
N CYS A 374 27.62 6.51 37.51
CA CYS A 374 28.35 5.51 38.31
C CYS A 374 27.49 4.68 39.29
N ASP A 375 26.17 4.85 39.37
CA ASP A 375 25.31 3.93 40.15
C ASP A 375 25.28 2.53 39.50
N LYS A 376 25.30 1.51 40.34
CA LYS A 376 25.22 0.10 39.92
C LYS A 376 23.77 -0.36 39.89
N VAL A 377 23.35 -0.89 38.76
CA VAL A 377 21.97 -1.27 38.48
C VAL A 377 21.85 -2.72 37.97
N ILE A 378 20.66 -3.29 38.14
CA ILE A 378 20.29 -4.61 37.64
C ILE A 378 19.29 -4.44 36.49
N CYS A 379 19.64 -4.93 35.31
CA CYS A 379 18.77 -4.97 34.15
C CYS A 379 17.78 -6.14 34.27
N LYS A 380 16.49 -5.82 34.35
CA LYS A 380 15.38 -6.77 34.34
C LYS A 380 14.50 -6.53 33.12
N VAL A 381 14.77 -7.27 32.06
CA VAL A 381 14.00 -7.26 30.82
C VAL A 381 12.63 -7.90 31.05
N ASP A 382 11.60 -7.36 30.41
CA ASP A 382 10.31 -8.02 30.22
C ASP A 382 10.46 -9.20 29.25
N TYR A 383 10.98 -10.32 29.78
CA TYR A 383 11.16 -11.54 29.00
C TYR A 383 9.82 -12.17 28.57
N ASP A 384 8.69 -11.82 29.19
CA ASP A 384 7.38 -12.32 28.77
C ASP A 384 6.89 -11.60 27.50
N ARG A 385 7.12 -10.29 27.37
CA ARG A 385 6.99 -9.60 26.07
C ARG A 385 8.01 -10.09 25.05
N ARG A 386 9.27 -10.36 25.46
CA ARG A 386 10.30 -10.88 24.53
C ARG A 386 9.95 -12.27 23.98
N LYS A 387 9.32 -13.15 24.78
CA LYS A 387 8.76 -14.45 24.33
C LYS A 387 7.75 -14.32 23.19
N LEU A 388 7.10 -13.16 23.02
CA LEU A 388 6.17 -12.92 21.90
C LEU A 388 6.90 -12.38 20.66
N ILE A 389 8.00 -11.65 20.85
CA ILE A 389 8.79 -11.04 19.75
C ILE A 389 9.73 -12.06 19.08
N ALA A 390 10.45 -12.87 19.85
CA ALA A 390 11.48 -13.76 19.31
C ALA A 390 10.96 -14.90 18.40
N PRO A 391 9.76 -15.49 18.62
CA PRO A 391 9.17 -16.42 17.67
C PRO A 391 8.74 -15.71 16.39
N ASN A 392 8.11 -14.53 16.49
CA ASN A 392 7.82 -13.70 15.33
C ASN A 392 9.10 -13.36 14.53
N HIS A 393 10.23 -13.05 15.18
CA HIS A 393 11.50 -12.80 14.48
C HIS A 393 12.02 -14.05 13.77
N THR A 394 12.03 -15.19 14.47
CA THR A 394 12.56 -16.45 13.93
C THR A 394 11.70 -16.95 12.76
N CYS A 395 10.38 -16.82 12.87
CA CYS A 395 9.45 -17.08 11.78
C CYS A 395 9.58 -16.10 10.61
N THR A 396 10.13 -14.89 10.78
CA THR A 396 10.45 -14.00 9.65
C THR A 396 11.55 -14.59 8.76
N HIS A 397 12.62 -15.16 9.32
CA HIS A 397 13.66 -15.85 8.53
C HIS A 397 13.10 -17.12 7.86
N MET A 398 12.32 -17.93 8.60
CA MET A 398 11.63 -19.11 8.05
C MET A 398 10.66 -18.74 6.90
N LEU A 399 10.03 -17.57 6.97
CA LEU A 399 9.14 -17.02 5.95
C LEU A 399 9.92 -16.46 4.75
N ASN A 400 11.04 -15.78 4.96
CA ASN A 400 11.95 -15.32 3.89
C ASN A 400 12.43 -16.51 3.04
N PHE A 401 12.89 -17.58 3.71
CA PHE A 401 13.21 -18.85 3.08
C PHE A 401 12.01 -19.45 2.32
N ALA A 402 10.84 -19.57 2.96
CA ALA A 402 9.65 -20.14 2.34
C ALA A 402 9.13 -19.34 1.12
N LEU A 403 9.25 -18.00 1.15
CA LEU A 403 8.92 -17.13 0.02
C LEU A 403 9.87 -17.38 -1.16
N ARG A 404 11.18 -17.48 -0.92
CA ARG A 404 12.19 -17.80 -1.94
C ARG A 404 11.93 -19.17 -2.59
N GLU A 405 11.70 -20.21 -1.78
CA GLU A 405 11.45 -21.58 -2.23
C GLU A 405 10.20 -21.71 -3.13
N VAL A 406 9.16 -20.91 -2.86
CA VAL A 406 7.88 -20.99 -3.61
C VAL A 406 7.81 -20.01 -4.78
N LEU A 407 8.47 -18.85 -4.69
CA LEU A 407 8.34 -17.76 -5.67
C LEU A 407 9.57 -17.56 -6.56
N GLY A 408 10.75 -18.00 -6.13
CA GLY A 408 12.02 -17.91 -6.86
C GLY A 408 13.05 -16.96 -6.26
N ASN A 409 14.27 -17.00 -6.82
CA ASN A 409 15.45 -16.28 -6.32
C ASN A 409 15.39 -14.74 -6.39
N HIS A 410 14.42 -14.15 -7.12
CA HIS A 410 14.22 -12.69 -7.21
C HIS A 410 13.46 -12.09 -6.02
N VAL A 411 13.16 -12.90 -5.01
CA VAL A 411 12.60 -12.44 -3.73
C VAL A 411 13.72 -12.04 -2.80
N ASP A 412 13.80 -10.74 -2.56
CA ASP A 412 14.72 -10.09 -1.63
C ASP A 412 13.94 -9.18 -0.68
N GLN A 413 14.46 -9.05 0.55
CA GLN A 413 13.88 -8.19 1.57
C GLN A 413 13.96 -6.70 1.15
N LYS A 414 12.81 -6.02 1.24
CA LYS A 414 12.67 -4.55 1.11
C LYS A 414 12.24 -3.88 2.42
N GLY A 415 11.86 -4.66 3.45
CA GLY A 415 11.59 -4.17 4.80
C GLY A 415 11.12 -5.29 5.72
N SER A 416 11.25 -5.09 7.04
CA SER A 416 10.79 -6.02 8.07
C SER A 416 10.35 -5.24 9.31
N ILE A 417 9.28 -5.67 9.97
CA ILE A 417 8.95 -5.25 11.34
C ILE A 417 8.49 -6.47 12.15
N VAL A 418 9.05 -6.65 13.33
CA VAL A 418 8.72 -7.70 14.30
C VAL A 418 8.17 -7.05 15.58
N LEU A 419 6.92 -7.35 15.92
CA LEU A 419 6.21 -6.87 17.11
C LEU A 419 5.83 -8.07 18.01
N PRO A 420 5.34 -7.84 19.25
CA PRO A 420 4.77 -8.92 20.06
C PRO A 420 3.56 -9.59 19.40
N GLU A 421 2.72 -8.83 18.69
CA GLU A 421 1.43 -9.30 18.19
C GLU A 421 1.51 -9.95 16.81
N LYS A 422 2.56 -9.63 16.02
CA LYS A 422 2.70 -10.00 14.61
C LYS A 422 4.11 -9.71 14.06
N LEU A 423 4.44 -10.36 12.95
CA LEU A 423 5.51 -9.95 12.05
C LEU A 423 4.95 -9.39 10.73
N ARG A 424 5.72 -8.50 10.09
CA ARG A 424 5.43 -7.90 8.79
C ARG A 424 6.70 -7.98 7.93
N PHE A 425 6.61 -8.59 6.76
CA PHE A 425 7.74 -8.76 5.85
C PHE A 425 7.43 -8.19 4.47
N ASP A 426 8.29 -7.28 4.01
CA ASP A 426 8.13 -6.55 2.75
C ASP A 426 9.21 -7.02 1.75
N PHE A 427 8.83 -7.42 0.54
CA PHE A 427 9.70 -8.14 -0.40
C PHE A 427 9.45 -7.80 -1.87
N SER A 428 10.45 -8.03 -2.73
CA SER A 428 10.35 -7.85 -4.19
C SER A 428 9.49 -8.92 -4.86
N HIS A 429 8.30 -8.55 -5.34
CA HIS A 429 7.47 -9.42 -6.18
C HIS A 429 6.48 -8.64 -7.06
N GLY A 430 6.46 -8.96 -8.37
CA GLY A 430 5.77 -8.15 -9.37
C GLY A 430 4.25 -8.32 -9.52
N LYS A 431 3.64 -9.30 -8.85
CA LYS A 431 2.22 -9.71 -9.04
C LYS A 431 1.61 -10.18 -7.71
N PRO A 432 0.28 -10.19 -7.50
CA PRO A 432 -0.34 -10.84 -6.36
C PRO A 432 0.07 -12.31 -6.24
N VAL A 433 0.36 -12.77 -5.02
CA VAL A 433 0.75 -14.15 -4.75
C VAL A 433 -0.52 -15.01 -4.73
N LYS A 434 -0.54 -16.15 -5.44
CA LYS A 434 -1.76 -16.94 -5.54
C LYS A 434 -2.09 -17.63 -4.20
N PRO A 435 -3.36 -17.91 -3.89
CA PRO A 435 -3.74 -18.65 -2.69
C PRO A 435 -2.99 -19.99 -2.53
N ASP A 436 -2.72 -20.70 -3.63
CA ASP A 436 -1.95 -21.95 -3.61
C ASP A 436 -0.46 -21.76 -3.34
N GLU A 437 0.10 -20.61 -3.69
CA GLU A 437 1.48 -20.23 -3.38
C GLU A 437 1.58 -19.82 -1.91
N LEU A 438 0.64 -18.98 -1.42
CA LEU A 438 0.51 -18.64 0.00
C LEU A 438 0.33 -19.88 0.90
N ARG A 439 -0.50 -20.84 0.48
CA ARG A 439 -0.70 -22.10 1.22
C ARG A 439 0.58 -22.95 1.29
N LYS A 440 1.42 -22.94 0.25
CA LYS A 440 2.74 -23.59 0.28
C LYS A 440 3.71 -22.88 1.21
N ILE A 441 3.79 -21.54 1.13
CA ILE A 441 4.64 -20.72 2.00
C ILE A 441 4.30 -20.98 3.48
N GLU A 442 3.01 -20.85 3.84
CA GLU A 442 2.51 -21.13 5.20
C GLU A 442 2.76 -22.59 5.63
N SER A 443 2.65 -23.55 4.71
CA SER A 443 2.96 -24.96 4.99
C SER A 443 4.45 -25.24 5.19
N ILE A 444 5.37 -24.50 4.55
CA ILE A 444 6.82 -24.65 4.74
C ILE A 444 7.25 -24.11 6.11
N VAL A 445 6.68 -22.98 6.54
CA VAL A 445 6.93 -22.43 7.89
C VAL A 445 6.37 -23.36 8.97
N ASN A 446 5.10 -23.78 8.85
CA ASN A 446 4.51 -24.71 9.83
C ASN A 446 5.18 -26.10 9.83
N LYS A 447 5.73 -26.56 8.70
CA LYS A 447 6.56 -27.78 8.67
C LYS A 447 7.83 -27.57 9.50
N GLN A 448 8.56 -26.48 9.31
CA GLN A 448 9.77 -26.18 10.09
C GLN A 448 9.49 -26.06 11.60
N ILE A 449 8.31 -25.58 12.02
CA ILE A 449 7.87 -25.62 13.43
C ILE A 449 7.67 -27.06 13.91
N LYS A 450 6.94 -27.87 13.13
CA LYS A 450 6.64 -29.28 13.43
C LYS A 450 7.88 -30.18 13.44
N ASP A 451 8.88 -29.89 12.61
CA ASP A 451 10.14 -30.64 12.51
C ASP A 451 11.11 -30.31 13.69
N GLU A 452 10.71 -29.46 14.64
CA GLU A 452 11.48 -29.06 15.86
C GLU A 452 12.94 -28.69 15.60
N LEU A 453 13.19 -27.86 14.58
CA LEU A 453 14.52 -27.46 14.16
C LEU A 453 15.21 -26.58 15.22
N GLY A 454 16.47 -26.90 15.53
CA GLY A 454 17.31 -26.06 16.38
C GLY A 454 17.68 -24.74 15.69
N VAL A 455 17.77 -23.66 16.46
CA VAL A 455 18.19 -22.34 15.99
C VAL A 455 19.56 -22.03 16.58
N PHE A 456 20.53 -21.75 15.72
CA PHE A 456 21.93 -21.59 16.08
C PHE A 456 22.42 -20.21 15.66
N ALA A 457 23.30 -19.59 16.43
CA ALA A 457 23.86 -18.27 16.12
C ALA A 457 25.32 -18.16 16.56
N LYS A 458 26.14 -17.44 15.79
CA LYS A 458 27.57 -17.28 16.05
C LYS A 458 28.13 -15.99 15.49
N GLU A 459 29.09 -15.39 16.18
CA GLU A 459 29.95 -14.33 15.64
C GLU A 459 31.07 -14.92 14.79
N VAL A 460 31.26 -14.38 13.59
CA VAL A 460 32.17 -14.87 12.54
C VAL A 460 32.75 -13.68 11.77
N THR A 461 33.81 -13.88 10.98
CA THR A 461 34.26 -12.80 10.09
C THR A 461 33.26 -12.58 8.95
N LEU A 462 33.11 -11.33 8.52
CA LEU A 462 32.31 -10.96 7.35
C LEU A 462 32.79 -11.66 6.07
N THR A 463 34.08 -12.03 6.01
CA THR A 463 34.67 -12.77 4.89
C THR A 463 34.23 -14.24 4.87
N ASP A 464 34.25 -14.92 6.02
CA ASP A 464 33.83 -16.31 6.12
C ASP A 464 32.32 -16.47 5.95
N ALA A 465 31.52 -15.56 6.53
CA ALA A 465 30.07 -15.55 6.34
C ALA A 465 29.67 -15.47 4.86
N LYS A 466 30.35 -14.61 4.08
CA LYS A 466 30.08 -14.43 2.64
C LYS A 466 30.41 -15.64 1.77
N ARG A 467 31.14 -16.64 2.29
CA ARG A 467 31.43 -17.89 1.58
C ARG A 467 30.31 -18.93 1.71
N VAL A 468 29.43 -18.80 2.72
CA VAL A 468 28.39 -19.80 2.99
C VAL A 468 27.31 -19.74 1.91
N ASN A 469 27.20 -20.80 1.13
CA ASN A 469 26.16 -20.94 0.10
C ASN A 469 24.76 -20.76 0.69
N GLY A 470 23.91 -20.03 -0.03
CA GLY A 470 22.54 -19.74 0.41
C GLY A 470 22.40 -18.65 1.47
N LEU A 471 23.46 -18.26 2.17
CA LEU A 471 23.41 -17.24 3.23
C LEU A 471 22.88 -15.90 2.72
N ARG A 472 21.96 -15.28 3.48
CA ARG A 472 21.32 -14.01 3.11
C ARG A 472 21.82 -12.84 3.96
N ALA A 473 21.85 -11.67 3.32
CA ALA A 473 22.13 -10.37 3.91
C ALA A 473 21.24 -9.33 3.19
N VAL A 474 20.87 -8.24 3.87
CA VAL A 474 19.97 -7.22 3.32
C VAL A 474 20.75 -6.29 2.37
N PHE A 475 20.20 -6.04 1.18
CA PHE A 475 20.94 -5.38 0.11
C PHE A 475 21.26 -3.90 0.43
N GLY A 476 22.54 -3.63 0.71
CA GLY A 476 23.07 -2.31 0.99
C GLY A 476 22.92 -1.86 2.45
N GLU A 477 22.72 -2.79 3.39
CA GLU A 477 23.11 -2.57 4.79
C GLU A 477 24.64 -2.70 4.93
N VAL A 478 25.24 -1.91 5.82
CA VAL A 478 26.67 -2.00 6.15
C VAL A 478 26.81 -2.81 7.43
N TYR A 479 27.23 -4.06 7.28
CA TYR A 479 27.47 -4.95 8.42
C TYR A 479 28.85 -4.68 9.04
N PRO A 480 28.98 -4.63 10.38
CA PRO A 480 30.28 -4.59 11.05
C PRO A 480 31.02 -5.93 10.90
N ASP A 481 32.33 -5.94 11.16
CA ASP A 481 33.13 -7.16 11.22
C ASP A 481 33.69 -7.29 12.65
N PRO A 482 33.40 -8.35 13.42
CA PRO A 482 32.65 -9.56 13.06
C PRO A 482 31.14 -9.35 12.86
N VAL A 483 30.54 -10.24 12.07
CA VAL A 483 29.07 -10.36 11.90
C VAL A 483 28.52 -11.51 12.74
N ARG A 484 27.23 -11.41 13.11
CA ARG A 484 26.48 -12.52 13.69
C ARG A 484 25.65 -13.23 12.63
N VAL A 485 25.98 -14.49 12.35
CA VAL A 485 25.18 -15.40 11.52
C VAL A 485 24.15 -16.10 12.41
N VAL A 486 22.94 -16.26 11.90
CA VAL A 486 21.87 -17.09 12.49
C VAL A 486 21.46 -18.15 11.46
N ALA A 487 21.32 -19.40 11.89
CA ALA A 487 20.95 -20.53 11.05
C ALA A 487 19.87 -21.40 11.73
N ILE A 488 18.94 -21.92 10.93
CA ILE A 488 17.83 -22.76 11.40
C ILE A 488 18.00 -24.17 10.81
N GLY A 489 17.92 -25.19 11.67
CA GLY A 489 18.13 -26.60 11.34
C GLY A 489 19.59 -27.04 11.41
N GLN A 490 20.54 -26.23 10.90
CA GLN A 490 21.97 -26.53 10.88
C GLN A 490 22.77 -25.58 11.80
N LYS A 491 23.87 -26.07 12.40
CA LYS A 491 24.78 -25.22 13.18
C LYS A 491 25.63 -24.34 12.27
N VAL A 492 26.01 -23.16 12.79
CA VAL A 492 26.94 -22.26 12.11
C VAL A 492 28.35 -22.87 12.01
N GLU A 493 28.77 -23.73 12.96
CA GLU A 493 29.99 -24.52 12.86
C GLU A 493 30.05 -25.37 11.57
N ASP A 494 28.98 -26.07 11.25
CA ASP A 494 28.94 -27.01 10.12
C ASP A 494 28.92 -26.24 8.79
N LEU A 495 28.22 -25.10 8.77
CA LEU A 495 28.22 -24.15 7.65
C LEU A 495 29.59 -23.55 7.35
N LEU A 496 30.40 -23.27 8.37
CA LEU A 496 31.77 -22.75 8.20
C LEU A 496 32.79 -23.84 7.82
N ALA A 497 32.50 -25.11 8.14
CA ALA A 497 33.39 -26.23 7.85
C ALA A 497 33.38 -26.64 6.37
N ASP A 498 32.24 -26.52 5.70
CA ASP A 498 32.05 -26.80 4.28
C ASP A 498 31.14 -25.73 3.63
N PRO A 499 31.58 -24.46 3.52
CA PRO A 499 30.70 -23.34 3.18
C PRO A 499 30.16 -23.39 1.76
N GLU A 500 30.85 -24.09 0.85
CA GLU A 500 30.51 -24.16 -0.57
C GLU A 500 29.56 -25.34 -0.90
N ASN A 501 29.00 -26.01 0.12
CA ASN A 501 28.04 -27.11 -0.06
C ASN A 501 26.70 -26.61 -0.64
N GLU A 502 26.17 -27.28 -1.67
CA GLU A 502 24.89 -26.93 -2.29
C GLU A 502 23.69 -27.15 -1.35
N ALA A 503 23.79 -28.05 -0.36
CA ALA A 503 22.70 -28.32 0.59
C ALA A 503 22.33 -27.08 1.43
N TRP A 504 23.25 -26.13 1.61
CA TRP A 504 23.00 -24.88 2.34
C TRP A 504 22.07 -23.91 1.59
N LEU A 505 21.79 -24.14 0.31
CA LEU A 505 20.72 -23.42 -0.41
C LEU A 505 19.32 -23.74 0.15
N SER A 506 19.14 -24.91 0.78
CA SER A 506 17.86 -25.41 1.29
C SER A 506 17.68 -25.22 2.82
N ILE A 507 18.42 -24.29 3.43
CA ILE A 507 18.22 -23.88 4.83
C ILE A 507 18.02 -22.36 4.94
N SER A 508 17.48 -21.93 6.08
CA SER A 508 17.43 -20.52 6.46
C SER A 508 18.72 -20.15 7.21
N ALA A 509 19.63 -19.43 6.55
CA ALA A 509 20.87 -18.90 7.15
C ALA A 509 21.04 -17.41 6.76
N GLU A 510 21.15 -16.51 7.74
CA GLU A 510 21.11 -15.06 7.52
C GLU A 510 22.03 -14.28 8.47
N LEU A 511 22.47 -13.09 8.09
CA LEU A 511 23.11 -12.13 9.00
C LEU A 511 22.05 -11.47 9.89
N CYS A 512 22.07 -11.72 11.21
CA CYS A 512 21.09 -11.14 12.11
C CYS A 512 21.64 -10.87 13.52
N GLY A 513 21.49 -9.63 13.98
CA GLY A 513 21.79 -9.21 15.36
C GLY A 513 20.65 -9.44 16.37
N GLY A 514 19.54 -10.04 15.92
CA GLY A 514 18.25 -10.19 16.62
C GLY A 514 18.22 -11.22 17.76
N THR A 515 17.17 -11.15 18.58
CA THR A 515 16.85 -12.22 19.55
C THR A 515 15.92 -13.26 18.91
N HIS A 516 16.23 -14.54 19.14
CA HIS A 516 15.54 -15.68 18.55
C HIS A 516 15.17 -16.69 19.64
N ILE A 517 14.20 -17.56 19.32
CA ILE A 517 13.92 -18.79 20.07
C ILE A 517 15.07 -19.80 19.88
N SER A 518 15.20 -20.78 20.77
CA SER A 518 16.26 -21.81 20.67
C SER A 518 15.87 -22.96 19.73
N ASN A 519 14.58 -23.17 19.53
CA ASN A 519 14.02 -24.23 18.71
C ASN A 519 12.68 -23.77 18.09
N THR A 520 12.44 -24.10 16.83
CA THR A 520 11.25 -23.63 16.09
C THR A 520 9.91 -24.04 16.72
N ARG A 521 9.86 -25.10 17.55
CA ARG A 521 8.63 -25.48 18.29
C ARG A 521 8.13 -24.39 19.24
N GLU A 522 9.00 -23.50 19.70
CA GLU A 522 8.64 -22.37 20.58
C GLU A 522 7.77 -21.32 19.87
N ALA A 523 7.61 -21.41 18.54
CA ALA A 523 6.61 -20.65 17.80
C ALA A 523 5.19 -21.25 17.86
N GLU A 524 5.04 -22.51 18.28
CA GLU A 524 3.79 -23.31 18.42
C GLU A 524 2.98 -23.51 17.12
N ALA A 525 2.62 -22.43 16.43
CA ALA A 525 1.89 -22.38 15.17
C ALA A 525 2.22 -21.09 14.40
N PHE A 526 1.96 -21.05 13.10
CA PHE A 526 2.15 -19.86 12.24
C PHE A 526 0.97 -19.67 11.29
N ALA A 527 0.51 -18.43 11.09
CA ALA A 527 -0.55 -18.10 10.13
C ALA A 527 -0.25 -16.78 9.38
N LEU A 528 -0.36 -16.80 8.04
CA LEU A 528 -0.15 -15.67 7.14
C LEU A 528 -1.48 -14.95 6.91
N VAL A 529 -1.75 -13.90 7.69
CA VAL A 529 -3.07 -13.25 7.81
C VAL A 529 -3.33 -12.14 6.79
N SER A 530 -2.31 -11.63 6.08
CA SER A 530 -2.52 -10.78 4.89
C SER A 530 -1.40 -10.88 3.85
N GLU A 531 -1.76 -10.59 2.59
CA GLU A 531 -0.86 -10.34 1.45
C GLU A 531 -1.37 -9.08 0.74
N GLU A 532 -0.55 -8.04 0.62
CA GLU A 532 -0.90 -6.78 -0.04
C GLU A 532 0.26 -6.19 -0.88
N GLY A 533 -0.08 -5.46 -1.95
CA GLY A 533 0.91 -4.74 -2.76
C GLY A 533 1.10 -3.32 -2.25
N ILE A 534 2.29 -2.96 -1.80
CA ILE A 534 2.57 -1.64 -1.20
C ILE A 534 3.20 -0.65 -2.17
N ALA A 535 3.91 -1.13 -3.21
CA ALA A 535 4.47 -0.30 -4.27
C ALA A 535 4.61 -1.10 -5.59
N LYS A 536 4.98 -0.43 -6.68
CA LYS A 536 5.28 -1.09 -7.97
C LYS A 536 6.44 -2.09 -7.80
N GLY A 537 6.10 -3.38 -7.71
CA GLY A 537 7.06 -4.47 -7.56
C GLY A 537 7.42 -4.83 -6.11
N ILE A 538 6.80 -4.21 -5.09
CA ILE A 538 7.02 -4.53 -3.68
C ILE A 538 5.70 -4.97 -3.04
N ARG A 539 5.76 -6.09 -2.32
CA ARG A 539 4.63 -6.70 -1.62
C ARG A 539 4.93 -6.85 -0.14
N ARG A 540 3.87 -7.01 0.63
CA ARG A 540 3.89 -7.14 2.08
C ARG A 540 3.07 -8.35 2.48
N VAL A 541 3.62 -9.18 3.36
CA VAL A 541 2.87 -10.19 4.09
C VAL A 541 2.87 -9.87 5.57
N THR A 542 1.73 -10.06 6.22
CA THR A 542 1.62 -10.04 7.68
C THR A 542 1.35 -11.44 8.17
N ALA A 543 2.07 -11.88 9.20
CA ALA A 543 1.86 -13.16 9.84
C ALA A 543 1.87 -13.06 11.37
N VAL A 544 1.37 -14.09 12.02
CA VAL A 544 1.30 -14.23 13.48
C VAL A 544 1.81 -15.60 13.89
N THR A 545 2.33 -15.70 15.12
CA THR A 545 2.80 -16.96 15.74
C THR A 545 2.01 -17.30 17.02
N THR A 546 2.39 -18.40 17.68
CA THR A 546 1.98 -18.81 19.04
C THR A 546 0.45 -18.79 19.24
N GLY A 547 -0.03 -18.48 20.45
CA GLY A 547 -1.45 -18.38 20.77
C GLY A 547 -2.27 -17.39 19.92
N VAL A 548 -1.66 -16.53 19.09
CA VAL A 548 -2.38 -15.70 18.10
C VAL A 548 -2.64 -16.50 16.83
N ALA A 549 -1.65 -17.26 16.35
CA ALA A 549 -1.81 -18.20 15.23
C ALA A 549 -2.77 -19.34 15.54
N ILE A 550 -2.75 -19.87 16.77
CA ILE A 550 -3.70 -20.91 17.22
C ILE A 550 -5.14 -20.39 17.12
N LYS A 551 -5.44 -19.21 17.66
CA LYS A 551 -6.77 -18.58 17.56
C LYS A 551 -7.19 -18.28 16.12
N ALA A 552 -6.22 -17.93 15.25
CA ALA A 552 -6.47 -17.75 13.82
C ALA A 552 -6.83 -19.07 13.12
N ALA A 553 -6.26 -20.20 13.54
CA ALA A 553 -6.61 -21.53 13.04
C ALA A 553 -7.98 -22.01 13.56
N GLU A 554 -8.27 -21.81 14.85
CA GLU A 554 -9.57 -22.12 15.47
C GLU A 554 -10.72 -21.36 14.78
N LEU A 555 -10.60 -20.02 14.66
CA LEU A 555 -11.59 -19.20 13.98
C LEU A 555 -11.80 -19.60 12.50
N ALA A 556 -10.75 -20.05 11.82
CA ALA A 556 -10.84 -20.51 10.44
C ALA A 556 -11.54 -21.88 10.30
N PHE A 557 -11.45 -22.72 11.33
CA PHE A 557 -12.15 -24.01 11.42
C PHE A 557 -13.64 -23.81 11.73
N ASP A 558 -13.98 -22.94 12.69
CA ASP A 558 -15.36 -22.60 13.02
C ASP A 558 -16.11 -21.97 11.83
N LEU A 559 -15.49 -20.99 11.17
CA LEU A 559 -16.04 -20.39 9.94
C LEU A 559 -16.19 -21.41 8.81
N GLU A 560 -15.31 -22.42 8.73
CA GLU A 560 -15.49 -23.51 7.77
C GLU A 560 -16.67 -24.42 8.12
N GLN A 561 -16.89 -24.73 9.40
CA GLN A 561 -18.07 -25.48 9.82
C GLN A 561 -19.35 -24.72 9.48
N GLU A 562 -19.44 -23.42 9.81
CA GLU A 562 -20.63 -22.62 9.53
C GLU A 562 -20.93 -22.48 8.02
N VAL A 563 -19.90 -22.34 7.19
CA VAL A 563 -20.05 -22.34 5.72
C VAL A 563 -20.51 -23.71 5.20
N ASN A 564 -19.96 -24.80 5.74
CA ASN A 564 -20.39 -26.16 5.41
C ASN A 564 -21.81 -26.44 5.91
N GLU A 565 -22.27 -25.84 7.01
CA GLU A 565 -23.67 -25.90 7.46
C GLU A 565 -24.61 -25.04 6.63
N ALA A 566 -24.19 -23.84 6.24
CA ALA A 566 -24.98 -22.99 5.33
C ALA A 566 -25.30 -23.73 4.03
N SER A 567 -24.35 -24.53 3.51
CA SER A 567 -24.56 -25.38 2.32
C SER A 567 -25.65 -26.46 2.46
N LYS A 568 -26.19 -26.69 3.66
CA LYS A 568 -27.28 -27.62 3.98
C LYS A 568 -28.63 -26.89 4.23
N THR A 569 -28.68 -25.59 3.99
CA THR A 569 -29.87 -24.75 4.19
C THR A 569 -30.31 -24.12 2.88
N ASP A 570 -31.61 -23.82 2.76
CA ASP A 570 -32.24 -23.30 1.54
C ASP A 570 -32.97 -21.97 1.78
N GLY A 571 -33.37 -21.32 0.68
CA GLY A 571 -34.29 -20.18 0.70
C GLY A 571 -33.77 -18.93 1.42
N SER A 572 -34.63 -18.27 2.17
CA SER A 572 -34.31 -17.03 2.90
C SER A 572 -33.31 -17.25 4.04
N LEU A 573 -33.29 -18.43 4.65
CA LEU A 573 -32.32 -18.78 5.71
C LEU A 573 -30.90 -18.88 5.13
N LEU A 574 -30.76 -19.49 3.94
CA LEU A 574 -29.48 -19.53 3.22
C LEU A 574 -28.99 -18.12 2.90
N GLU A 575 -29.85 -17.24 2.38
CA GLU A 575 -29.49 -15.85 2.07
C GLU A 575 -28.99 -15.09 3.32
N GLN A 576 -29.68 -15.22 4.46
CA GLN A 576 -29.28 -14.59 5.71
C GLN A 576 -27.93 -15.15 6.21
N LYS A 577 -27.74 -16.48 6.18
CA LYS A 577 -26.46 -17.11 6.55
C LYS A 577 -25.32 -16.65 5.66
N VAL A 578 -25.47 -16.68 4.33
CA VAL A 578 -24.42 -16.28 3.37
C VAL A 578 -24.08 -14.79 3.50
N THR A 579 -25.08 -13.92 3.72
CA THR A 579 -24.85 -12.49 3.94
C THR A 579 -24.01 -12.24 5.21
N SER A 580 -24.36 -12.89 6.33
CA SER A 580 -23.63 -12.80 7.60
C SER A 580 -22.20 -13.36 7.50
N LEU A 581 -22.06 -14.55 6.90
CA LEU A 581 -20.77 -15.23 6.78
C LEU A 581 -19.79 -14.50 5.86
N ASN A 582 -20.24 -13.85 4.78
CA ASN A 582 -19.36 -13.02 3.95
C ASN A 582 -18.71 -11.89 4.78
N GLY A 583 -19.48 -11.15 5.57
CA GLY A 583 -18.93 -10.06 6.41
C GLY A 583 -17.96 -10.56 7.49
N ARG A 584 -18.22 -11.75 8.06
CA ARG A 584 -17.34 -12.38 9.06
C ARG A 584 -16.06 -12.94 8.44
N VAL A 585 -16.14 -13.63 7.30
CA VAL A 585 -14.96 -14.16 6.59
C VAL A 585 -14.08 -13.04 6.03
N GLU A 586 -14.65 -11.90 5.64
CA GLU A 586 -13.89 -10.73 5.23
C GLU A 586 -13.06 -10.14 6.38
N SER A 587 -13.70 -9.90 7.53
CA SER A 587 -13.07 -9.27 8.71
C SER A 587 -12.19 -10.21 9.55
N ALA A 588 -12.33 -11.52 9.42
CA ALA A 588 -11.57 -12.50 10.22
C ALA A 588 -10.05 -12.44 9.99
N SER A 589 -9.26 -12.38 11.07
CA SER A 589 -7.79 -12.45 11.02
C SER A 589 -7.30 -13.90 10.96
N ILE A 590 -7.50 -14.53 9.81
CA ILE A 590 -7.19 -15.94 9.53
C ILE A 590 -6.23 -16.09 8.34
N SER A 591 -5.62 -17.27 8.17
CA SER A 591 -4.78 -17.61 7.01
C SER A 591 -5.39 -17.11 5.69
N THR A 592 -4.61 -16.38 4.90
CA THR A 592 -5.05 -15.72 3.66
C THR A 592 -5.50 -16.73 2.61
N ALA A 593 -4.81 -17.88 2.53
CA ALA A 593 -5.22 -18.99 1.67
C ALA A 593 -6.57 -19.58 2.12
N LYS A 594 -6.73 -19.80 3.43
CA LYS A 594 -7.98 -20.31 4.01
C LYS A 594 -9.15 -19.33 3.85
N LYS A 595 -8.91 -18.02 3.97
CA LYS A 595 -9.89 -16.96 3.67
C LYS A 595 -10.33 -17.02 2.19
N ALA A 596 -9.40 -17.22 1.26
CA ALA A 596 -9.74 -17.39 -0.16
C ALA A 596 -10.61 -18.64 -0.41
N ASP A 597 -10.28 -19.77 0.22
CA ASP A 597 -11.06 -21.01 0.14
C ASP A 597 -12.51 -20.82 0.66
N LEU A 598 -12.67 -20.12 1.79
CA LEU A 598 -13.99 -19.80 2.36
C LEU A 598 -14.80 -18.82 1.48
N LYS A 599 -14.16 -17.79 0.91
CA LYS A 599 -14.81 -16.88 -0.06
C LYS A 599 -15.24 -17.62 -1.33
N ALA A 600 -14.45 -18.58 -1.82
CA ALA A 600 -14.83 -19.41 -2.97
C ALA A 600 -16.07 -20.26 -2.67
N LYS A 601 -16.12 -20.92 -1.50
CA LYS A 601 -17.32 -21.65 -1.04
C LYS A 601 -18.54 -20.73 -0.93
N LEU A 602 -18.40 -19.57 -0.28
CA LEU A 602 -19.49 -18.59 -0.12
C LEU A 602 -19.98 -18.02 -1.46
N SER A 603 -19.10 -17.84 -2.45
CA SER A 603 -19.49 -17.45 -3.81
C SER A 603 -20.39 -18.49 -4.48
N VAL A 604 -20.12 -19.79 -4.30
CA VAL A 604 -21.00 -20.86 -4.80
C VAL A 604 -22.38 -20.80 -4.13
N LEU A 605 -22.45 -20.61 -2.81
CA LEU A 605 -23.72 -20.49 -2.10
C LEU A 605 -24.49 -19.23 -2.50
N GLN A 606 -23.82 -18.09 -2.69
CA GLN A 606 -24.44 -16.86 -3.19
C GLN A 606 -25.03 -17.05 -4.60
N ASN A 607 -24.34 -17.78 -5.48
CA ASN A 607 -24.86 -18.14 -6.80
C ASN A 607 -26.05 -19.11 -6.73
N GLN A 608 -26.12 -20.00 -5.73
CA GLN A 608 -27.30 -20.84 -5.48
C GLN A 608 -28.49 -19.99 -5.03
N VAL A 609 -28.32 -19.04 -4.11
CA VAL A 609 -29.36 -18.08 -3.69
C VAL A 609 -29.90 -17.29 -4.90
N ILE A 610 -29.01 -16.74 -5.73
CA ILE A 610 -29.39 -15.99 -6.94
C ILE A 610 -30.17 -16.88 -7.92
N LYS A 611 -29.74 -18.12 -8.14
CA LYS A 611 -30.43 -19.09 -9.03
C LYS A 611 -31.80 -19.48 -8.48
N ALA A 612 -31.92 -19.71 -7.17
CA ALA A 612 -33.17 -20.02 -6.50
C ALA A 612 -34.17 -18.85 -6.61
N LYS A 613 -33.72 -17.62 -6.32
CA LYS A 613 -34.53 -16.40 -6.50
C LYS A 613 -35.01 -16.22 -7.94
N LYS A 614 -34.14 -16.45 -8.94
CA LYS A 614 -34.55 -16.38 -10.34
C LYS A 614 -35.59 -17.44 -10.71
N LYS A 615 -35.48 -18.66 -10.18
CA LYS A 615 -36.50 -19.73 -10.40
C LYS A 615 -37.85 -19.34 -9.77
N ILE A 616 -37.85 -18.81 -8.55
CA ILE A 616 -39.07 -18.35 -7.87
C ILE A 616 -39.73 -17.19 -8.64
N ALA A 617 -38.96 -16.21 -9.12
CA ALA A 617 -39.48 -15.10 -9.93
C ALA A 617 -40.08 -15.58 -11.27
N GLU A 618 -39.43 -16.52 -11.95
CA GLU A 618 -39.97 -17.14 -13.18
C GLU A 618 -41.28 -17.90 -12.90
N GLU A 619 -41.35 -18.69 -11.83
CA GLU A 619 -42.55 -19.41 -11.40
C GLU A 619 -43.68 -18.46 -10.96
N ASN A 620 -43.34 -17.32 -10.34
CA ASN A 620 -44.28 -16.26 -10.01
C ASN A 620 -44.84 -15.58 -11.27
N ILE A 621 -43.99 -15.21 -12.23
CA ILE A 621 -44.41 -14.62 -13.52
C ILE A 621 -45.37 -15.58 -14.22
N GLN A 622 -45.01 -16.87 -14.36
CA GLN A 622 -45.85 -17.86 -15.01
C GLN A 622 -47.19 -18.07 -14.27
N ARG A 623 -47.20 -18.09 -12.93
CA ARG A 623 -48.42 -18.18 -12.11
C ARG A 623 -49.32 -16.96 -12.28
N ALA A 624 -48.75 -15.75 -12.22
CA ALA A 624 -49.50 -14.50 -12.34
C ALA A 624 -50.09 -14.32 -13.74
N VAL A 625 -49.29 -14.54 -14.79
CA VAL A 625 -49.74 -14.48 -16.19
C VAL A 625 -50.86 -15.49 -16.43
N LYS A 626 -50.72 -16.73 -15.95
CA LYS A 626 -51.75 -17.77 -16.09
C LYS A 626 -53.08 -17.32 -15.46
N VAL A 627 -53.09 -17.03 -14.16
CA VAL A 627 -54.33 -16.72 -13.42
C VAL A 627 -55.01 -15.45 -13.94
N ALA A 628 -54.23 -14.42 -14.30
CA ALA A 628 -54.79 -13.20 -14.89
C ALA A 628 -55.39 -13.46 -16.29
N THR A 629 -54.80 -14.36 -17.08
CA THR A 629 -55.32 -14.72 -18.41
C THR A 629 -56.59 -15.57 -18.31
N GLU A 630 -56.62 -16.56 -17.41
CA GLU A 630 -57.82 -17.37 -17.15
C GLU A 630 -59.00 -16.50 -16.67
N MET A 631 -58.75 -15.56 -15.76
CA MET A 631 -59.78 -14.60 -15.31
C MET A 631 -60.24 -13.65 -16.43
N ALA A 632 -59.32 -13.22 -17.30
CA ALA A 632 -59.65 -12.39 -18.46
C ALA A 632 -60.46 -13.14 -19.54
N GLU A 633 -60.28 -14.46 -19.66
CA GLU A 633 -61.09 -15.32 -20.54
C GLU A 633 -62.51 -15.51 -20.02
N VAL A 634 -62.68 -15.70 -18.71
CA VAL A 634 -64.01 -15.69 -18.06
C VAL A 634 -64.67 -14.33 -18.25
N ALA A 635 -63.97 -13.23 -17.95
CA ALA A 635 -64.50 -11.88 -18.12
C ALA A 635 -64.88 -11.58 -19.59
N SER A 636 -64.08 -12.01 -20.56
CA SER A 636 -64.39 -11.85 -21.99
C SER A 636 -65.57 -12.71 -22.43
N SER A 637 -65.79 -13.88 -21.82
CA SER A 637 -66.93 -14.76 -22.10
C SER A 637 -68.23 -14.21 -21.52
N ASP A 638 -68.17 -13.54 -20.37
CA ASP A 638 -69.24 -12.74 -19.78
C ASP A 638 -69.54 -11.43 -20.56
N GLY A 639 -68.78 -11.14 -21.63
CA GLY A 639 -68.90 -9.90 -22.41
C GLY A 639 -68.35 -8.65 -21.71
N LYS A 640 -67.61 -8.80 -20.60
CA LYS A 640 -67.09 -7.67 -19.80
C LYS A 640 -65.95 -6.96 -20.53
N ALA A 641 -65.93 -5.63 -20.43
CA ALA A 641 -64.93 -4.79 -21.07
C ALA A 641 -63.55 -4.77 -20.37
N PHE A 642 -63.46 -5.36 -19.17
CA PHE A 642 -62.31 -5.34 -18.26
C PHE A 642 -62.25 -6.60 -17.38
N CYS A 643 -61.12 -6.82 -16.70
CA CYS A 643 -60.88 -7.91 -15.76
C CYS A 643 -60.23 -7.40 -14.46
N VAL A 644 -60.64 -7.92 -13.30
CA VAL A 644 -59.96 -7.73 -12.00
C VAL A 644 -59.61 -9.12 -11.45
N SER A 645 -58.37 -9.29 -10.97
CA SER A 645 -57.84 -10.58 -10.54
C SER A 645 -56.91 -10.46 -9.33
N HIS A 646 -56.79 -11.54 -8.56
CA HIS A 646 -55.85 -11.67 -7.44
C HIS A 646 -54.94 -12.88 -7.68
N VAL A 647 -53.64 -12.71 -7.45
CA VAL A 647 -52.61 -13.72 -7.70
C VAL A 647 -51.66 -13.84 -6.51
N SER A 648 -51.37 -15.06 -6.06
CA SER A 648 -50.48 -15.32 -4.92
C SER A 648 -49.01 -15.35 -5.37
N VAL A 649 -48.35 -14.18 -5.41
CA VAL A 649 -46.91 -14.03 -5.74
C VAL A 649 -46.13 -13.15 -4.75
N GLY A 650 -46.74 -12.73 -3.63
CA GLY A 650 -46.08 -11.89 -2.63
C GLY A 650 -45.71 -10.50 -3.18
N SER A 651 -44.59 -9.94 -2.72
CA SER A 651 -44.04 -8.65 -3.19
C SER A 651 -43.43 -8.67 -4.61
N ASP A 652 -43.74 -9.67 -5.45
CA ASP A 652 -43.20 -9.77 -6.81
C ASP A 652 -43.89 -8.78 -7.79
N THR A 653 -43.38 -7.54 -7.78
CA THR A 653 -43.83 -6.46 -8.69
C THR A 653 -43.61 -6.78 -10.17
N ALA A 654 -42.68 -7.67 -10.52
CA ALA A 654 -42.42 -8.05 -11.91
C ALA A 654 -43.50 -9.02 -12.41
N ALA A 655 -43.82 -10.04 -11.61
CA ALA A 655 -44.86 -11.03 -11.92
C ALA A 655 -46.23 -10.40 -12.18
N ILE A 656 -46.71 -9.52 -11.29
CA ILE A 656 -48.01 -8.86 -11.47
C ILE A 656 -48.03 -7.91 -12.68
N ARG A 657 -46.90 -7.28 -13.00
CA ARG A 657 -46.79 -6.35 -14.13
C ARG A 657 -46.75 -7.08 -15.46
N GLU A 658 -46.02 -8.18 -15.56
CA GLU A 658 -46.00 -9.02 -16.77
C GLU A 658 -47.37 -9.64 -17.03
N ALA A 659 -48.10 -10.05 -15.97
CA ALA A 659 -49.48 -10.51 -16.07
C ALA A 659 -50.43 -9.44 -16.65
N VAL A 660 -50.36 -8.20 -16.16
CA VAL A 660 -51.11 -7.06 -16.71
C VAL A 660 -50.77 -6.84 -18.19
N VAL A 661 -49.48 -6.80 -18.54
CA VAL A 661 -49.03 -6.59 -19.93
C VAL A 661 -49.53 -7.70 -20.85
N LYS A 662 -49.39 -8.98 -20.47
CA LYS A 662 -49.82 -10.10 -21.32
C LYS A 662 -51.32 -10.14 -21.55
N VAL A 663 -52.14 -9.83 -20.54
CA VAL A 663 -53.59 -9.75 -20.71
C VAL A 663 -53.98 -8.57 -21.63
N MET A 664 -53.33 -7.40 -21.48
CA MET A 664 -53.55 -6.27 -22.41
C MET A 664 -53.20 -6.63 -23.85
N GLU A 665 -52.04 -7.26 -24.08
CA GLU A 665 -51.56 -7.67 -25.40
C GLU A 665 -52.45 -8.74 -26.06
N GLN A 666 -52.88 -9.75 -25.30
CA GLN A 666 -53.62 -10.90 -25.84
C GLN A 666 -55.13 -10.69 -25.96
N LYS A 667 -55.72 -9.91 -25.04
CA LYS A 667 -57.19 -9.78 -24.90
C LYS A 667 -57.72 -8.37 -25.22
N GLY A 668 -56.85 -7.36 -25.33
CA GLY A 668 -57.26 -5.99 -25.68
C GLY A 668 -58.22 -5.32 -24.68
N MET A 669 -58.25 -5.80 -23.43
CA MET A 669 -59.11 -5.28 -22.36
C MET A 669 -58.31 -4.57 -21.26
N ALA A 670 -59.00 -3.75 -20.46
CA ALA A 670 -58.43 -3.21 -19.23
C ALA A 670 -58.30 -4.31 -18.17
N VAL A 671 -57.21 -4.34 -17.42
CA VAL A 671 -56.93 -5.38 -16.43
C VAL A 671 -56.31 -4.80 -15.15
N MET A 672 -56.71 -5.34 -14.00
CA MET A 672 -56.05 -5.09 -12.72
C MET A 672 -55.67 -6.41 -12.04
N VAL A 673 -54.45 -6.47 -11.51
CA VAL A 673 -53.86 -7.62 -10.83
C VAL A 673 -53.41 -7.19 -9.44
N PHE A 674 -53.99 -7.81 -8.41
CA PHE A 674 -53.61 -7.66 -7.00
C PHE A 674 -52.72 -8.84 -6.57
N SER A 675 -51.77 -8.61 -5.67
CA SER A 675 -51.02 -9.67 -4.98
C SER A 675 -50.87 -9.35 -3.49
N LYS A 676 -51.19 -10.33 -2.64
CA LYS A 676 -50.95 -10.27 -1.20
C LYS A 676 -49.54 -10.75 -0.85
N ASP A 677 -48.87 -10.00 0.02
CA ASP A 677 -47.69 -10.43 0.76
C ASP A 677 -47.98 -10.38 2.27
N GLU A 678 -48.32 -11.55 2.81
CA GLU A 678 -48.62 -11.75 4.23
C GLU A 678 -47.37 -11.59 5.11
N THR A 679 -46.17 -11.78 4.55
CA THR A 679 -44.90 -11.64 5.30
C THR A 679 -44.51 -10.17 5.46
N ALA A 680 -44.76 -9.37 4.42
CA ALA A 680 -44.50 -7.93 4.41
C ALA A 680 -45.70 -7.09 4.90
N ASN A 681 -46.84 -7.72 5.19
CA ASN A 681 -48.16 -7.11 5.42
C ASN A 681 -48.52 -6.02 4.39
N LYS A 682 -48.48 -6.40 3.10
CA LYS A 682 -48.71 -5.48 1.98
C LYS A 682 -49.58 -6.11 0.91
N THR A 683 -50.30 -5.26 0.19
CA THR A 683 -51.00 -5.60 -1.05
C THR A 683 -50.37 -4.80 -2.18
N LEU A 684 -49.79 -5.49 -3.17
CA LEU A 684 -49.37 -4.87 -4.43
C LEU A 684 -50.53 -4.82 -5.41
N VAL A 685 -50.59 -3.75 -6.22
CA VAL A 685 -51.59 -3.58 -7.27
C VAL A 685 -50.92 -3.08 -8.54
N CYS A 686 -51.13 -3.76 -9.66
CA CYS A 686 -50.80 -3.26 -10.99
C CYS A 686 -52.07 -3.18 -11.84
N ALA A 687 -52.22 -2.10 -12.59
CA ALA A 687 -53.37 -1.83 -13.44
C ALA A 687 -52.89 -1.45 -14.85
N GLY A 688 -53.68 -1.81 -15.86
CA GLY A 688 -53.37 -1.55 -17.26
C GLY A 688 -54.62 -1.30 -18.09
N VAL A 689 -54.58 -0.28 -18.94
CA VAL A 689 -55.65 0.05 -19.90
C VAL A 689 -55.01 0.19 -21.29
N PRO A 690 -55.40 -0.62 -22.30
CA PRO A 690 -54.84 -0.54 -23.65
C PRO A 690 -55.02 0.86 -24.26
N GLU A 691 -53.92 1.52 -24.63
CA GLU A 691 -53.94 2.92 -25.08
C GLU A 691 -54.76 3.13 -26.38
N LYS A 692 -54.85 2.09 -27.24
CA LYS A 692 -55.50 2.14 -28.55
C LYS A 692 -56.93 1.58 -28.52
N GLY A 693 -57.91 2.47 -28.33
CA GLY A 693 -59.34 2.18 -28.43
C GLY A 693 -60.17 3.18 -27.61
N ASP A 694 -61.46 3.33 -27.88
CA ASP A 694 -62.28 4.34 -27.18
C ASP A 694 -62.37 4.13 -25.66
N LYS A 695 -62.20 2.89 -25.19
CA LYS A 695 -62.10 2.53 -23.77
C LYS A 695 -61.01 3.32 -23.03
N SER A 696 -59.90 3.70 -23.68
CA SER A 696 -58.81 4.47 -23.05
C SER A 696 -59.16 5.93 -22.77
N LYS A 697 -60.17 6.47 -23.47
CA LYS A 697 -60.75 7.80 -23.21
C LYS A 697 -61.71 7.77 -22.00
N GLN A 698 -62.32 6.61 -21.75
CA GLN A 698 -63.35 6.39 -20.73
C GLN A 698 -62.75 6.01 -19.37
N LEU A 699 -61.82 5.03 -19.33
CA LEU A 699 -61.19 4.53 -18.11
C LEU A 699 -59.72 4.95 -18.01
N LYS A 700 -59.43 5.95 -17.18
CA LYS A 700 -58.05 6.40 -16.89
C LYS A 700 -57.37 5.46 -15.89
N VAL A 701 -56.31 4.78 -16.32
CA VAL A 701 -55.59 3.77 -15.50
C VAL A 701 -55.13 4.28 -14.13
N LEU A 702 -54.64 5.52 -14.04
CA LEU A 702 -54.16 6.09 -12.78
C LEU A 702 -55.30 6.41 -11.80
N ASP A 703 -56.47 6.81 -12.30
CA ASP A 703 -57.61 7.13 -11.45
C ASP A 703 -58.31 5.84 -10.99
N TRP A 704 -58.33 4.81 -11.84
CA TRP A 704 -58.76 3.45 -11.49
C TRP A 704 -57.87 2.82 -10.40
N LEU A 705 -56.54 2.93 -10.55
CA LEU A 705 -55.58 2.47 -9.54
C LEU A 705 -55.75 3.21 -8.21
N LYS A 706 -55.97 4.53 -8.22
CA LYS A 706 -56.16 5.32 -6.99
C LYS A 706 -57.39 4.86 -6.21
N ALA A 707 -58.52 4.65 -6.89
CA ALA A 707 -59.74 4.14 -6.26
C ALA A 707 -59.49 2.74 -5.65
N ALA A 708 -58.84 1.84 -6.39
CA ALA A 708 -58.48 0.50 -5.90
C ALA A 708 -57.50 0.50 -4.71
N LEU A 709 -56.66 1.54 -4.55
CA LEU A 709 -55.71 1.65 -3.44
C LEU A 709 -56.31 2.32 -2.19
N GLU A 710 -57.49 2.94 -2.27
CA GLU A 710 -58.07 3.70 -1.17
C GLU A 710 -58.43 2.82 0.05
N PRO A 711 -59.14 1.66 -0.08
CA PRO A 711 -59.37 0.75 1.04
C PRO A 711 -58.06 0.17 1.63
N LEU A 712 -57.05 -0.01 0.79
CA LEU A 712 -55.72 -0.53 1.16
C LEU A 712 -54.81 0.52 1.82
N LYS A 713 -55.30 1.76 1.99
CA LYS A 713 -54.55 2.94 2.48
C LYS A 713 -53.27 3.21 1.66
N GLY A 714 -53.32 2.86 0.38
CA GLY A 714 -52.15 2.73 -0.49
C GLY A 714 -51.77 3.97 -1.28
N LYS A 715 -50.62 3.88 -1.96
CA LYS A 715 -50.11 4.90 -2.87
C LYS A 715 -49.57 4.25 -4.15
N GLY A 716 -49.77 4.90 -5.28
CA GLY A 716 -49.39 4.40 -6.60
C GLY A 716 -49.18 5.52 -7.61
N GLY A 717 -48.53 5.19 -8.73
CA GLY A 717 -48.16 6.12 -9.78
C GLY A 717 -48.40 5.55 -11.19
N GLY A 718 -48.55 6.45 -12.16
CA GLY A 718 -48.69 6.09 -13.57
C GLY A 718 -47.34 5.72 -14.19
N GLY A 719 -47.35 4.71 -15.06
CA GLY A 719 -46.22 4.32 -15.89
C GLY A 719 -46.37 4.79 -17.34
N LYS A 720 -45.53 4.24 -18.23
CA LYS A 720 -45.68 4.36 -19.69
C LYS A 720 -46.46 3.15 -20.23
N GLY A 721 -47.13 3.29 -21.38
CA GLY A 721 -47.81 2.18 -22.07
C GLY A 721 -49.13 1.78 -21.42
N GLY A 722 -49.94 2.75 -20.98
CA GLY A 722 -51.24 2.50 -20.35
C GLY A 722 -51.21 1.82 -18.98
N LEU A 723 -50.04 1.71 -18.34
CA LEU A 723 -49.84 1.05 -17.04
C LEU A 723 -49.91 2.02 -15.86
N ALA A 724 -50.27 1.50 -14.68
CA ALA A 724 -50.02 2.12 -13.38
C ALA A 724 -49.72 1.04 -12.32
N GLN A 725 -48.97 1.38 -11.27
CA GLN A 725 -48.62 0.45 -10.19
C GLN A 725 -48.58 1.14 -8.82
N GLY A 726 -48.90 0.40 -7.75
CA GLY A 726 -48.87 0.89 -6.39
C GLY A 726 -48.91 -0.21 -5.34
N GLN A 727 -48.90 0.21 -4.08
CA GLN A 727 -48.93 -0.68 -2.92
C GLN A 727 -49.78 -0.10 -1.79
N GLY A 728 -50.45 -0.96 -1.05
CA GLY A 728 -51.13 -0.66 0.21
C GLY A 728 -50.55 -1.44 1.38
N THR A 729 -50.83 -0.98 2.59
CA THR A 729 -50.32 -1.52 3.87
C THR A 729 -51.42 -2.18 4.71
N ASP A 730 -52.62 -2.30 4.17
CA ASP A 730 -53.76 -2.93 4.83
C ASP A 730 -54.22 -4.15 4.02
N ILE A 731 -53.78 -5.33 4.43
CA ILE A 731 -54.02 -6.59 3.72
C ILE A 731 -55.44 -7.14 3.93
N SER A 732 -56.14 -6.61 4.94
CA SER A 732 -57.51 -6.95 5.31
C SER A 732 -58.48 -6.59 4.19
N HIS A 733 -58.41 -5.34 3.72
CA HIS A 733 -59.34 -4.72 2.79
C HIS A 733 -59.09 -5.06 1.30
N LEU A 734 -58.58 -6.27 0.99
CA LEU A 734 -58.40 -6.69 -0.41
C LEU A 734 -59.74 -6.83 -1.14
N GLU A 735 -60.73 -7.44 -0.49
CA GLU A 735 -62.03 -7.72 -1.13
C GLU A 735 -62.75 -6.39 -1.42
N ASP A 736 -62.79 -5.48 -0.44
CA ASP A 736 -63.25 -4.10 -0.62
C ASP A 736 -62.52 -3.37 -1.78
N ALA A 737 -61.19 -3.54 -1.88
CA ALA A 737 -60.38 -2.92 -2.92
C ALA A 737 -60.65 -3.50 -4.33
N MET A 738 -60.90 -4.81 -4.43
CA MET A 738 -61.29 -5.47 -5.66
C MET A 738 -62.72 -5.07 -6.08
N ASP A 739 -63.65 -4.95 -5.13
CA ASP A 739 -65.02 -4.52 -5.40
C ASP A 739 -65.12 -3.04 -5.79
N VAL A 740 -64.32 -2.16 -5.17
CA VAL A 740 -64.14 -0.77 -5.63
C VAL A 740 -63.54 -0.74 -7.03
N ALA A 741 -62.52 -1.56 -7.32
CA ALA A 741 -61.92 -1.64 -8.66
C ALA A 741 -62.93 -2.12 -9.73
N ASN A 742 -63.73 -3.16 -9.42
CA ASN A 742 -64.79 -3.66 -10.29
C ASN A 742 -65.87 -2.60 -10.53
N SER A 743 -66.36 -1.98 -9.45
CA SER A 743 -67.43 -0.95 -9.50
C SER A 743 -67.01 0.29 -10.29
N PHE A 744 -65.76 0.75 -10.09
CA PHE A 744 -65.21 1.89 -10.82
C PHE A 744 -65.05 1.61 -12.30
N ALA A 745 -64.55 0.43 -12.68
CA ALA A 745 -64.41 0.05 -14.09
C ALA A 745 -65.77 -0.11 -14.77
N ALA A 746 -66.74 -0.75 -14.12
CA ALA A 746 -68.11 -0.89 -14.62
C ALA A 746 -68.76 0.49 -14.86
N MET A 747 -68.69 1.41 -13.89
CA MET A 747 -69.25 2.77 -14.00
C MET A 747 -68.62 3.60 -15.13
N LYS A 748 -67.41 3.26 -15.59
CA LYS A 748 -66.71 3.98 -16.67
C LYS A 748 -66.81 3.30 -18.04
N LEU A 749 -67.21 2.04 -18.12
CA LEU A 749 -67.20 1.24 -19.35
C LEU A 749 -68.61 0.72 -19.75
N TRP A 750 -69.66 1.30 -19.17
CA TRP A 750 -71.06 1.22 -19.60
C TRP A 750 -71.45 2.50 -20.37
#